data_AF-A0AAN9DI33-F1
#
_entry.id   AF-A0AAN9DI33-F1
#
_cell.length_a   1.000
_cell.length_b   1.000
_cell.length_c   1.000
_cell.angle_alpha   90.00
_cell.angle_beta   90.00
_cell.angle_gamma   90.00
#
_symmetry.space_group_name_H-M   'P 1'
#
loop_
_entity.id
_entity.type
_entity.pdbx_description
1 polymer ?
#
loop_
_entity_poly.entity_id
_entity_poly.type
_entity_poly.pdbx_seq_one_letter_code
_entity_poly.pdbx_strand_id
1 'polypeptide(L)'
;MAVAFCVKISILMGLLFGQGQPARLYTEEDPVVILSSDSLKQSVFNSSSAWLLQFYSSWCGHCIQYSPTWKALAGDVKDWAQAIRVGVLDCAHEKNFDICKEFGIHFYPTFRYFKARDSTNDLGKTYRGADRELQTVRQLMVNFIQNHTRQNWPVGCPPLDPFRSEDILSLMEKKTELYTAVIVEDGDSYIGREVILDLMPYEGIAVKRALSSDKLLMEKLGISSVPSAYLFHPNGTHTVMNVQKRLRFFFSSFLKLLPGVHRKQSTSSLQRPQPANNGQGTQVEWKEFEKSKVYMADLESGLHYLLRVELATHKTLEGEELKIFKDFITVVAKLFPGRQSVVKLLETLLEWLVSLPLEKIPYDAILDLVNNRMRISGLYLSEQVQWVGCQGSSVALRGYPCSLWTLFHVLTVQAANRPDALANTGFEDDPLAVLQTMRRYIGTFFGCQECGKHFEEMAQESLNQVKSVDEALLWLWRKHNQVNARLTGSMSEDPMFPKTQWPTPDLCPTCHEEQEGLHVWDEQMVLAFLKQHYGASNISPKYSSSSQPEPGPPALDKPKAITKPKSKVHLNQNPKPSPENVPKHQKRTGINGPEEKHSGVQIEARPGMTFLGLGFSSVDMSLCVLLYALSCVFLMFMFFFFRFRSKRWKGRNYRPYV
;
A
#
# COMPACT_ATOMS: atom_id res chain seq x y z
N MET A 1 10.49 -49.61 -36.26
CA MET A 1 9.91 -48.25 -36.33
C MET A 1 8.90 -48.05 -35.20
N ALA A 2 9.35 -47.91 -33.96
CA ALA A 2 8.44 -47.72 -32.80
C ALA A 2 9.12 -47.06 -31.58
N VAL A 3 10.25 -46.36 -31.76
CA VAL A 3 11.00 -45.73 -30.64
C VAL A 3 11.26 -44.22 -30.87
N ALA A 4 10.91 -43.68 -32.05
CA ALA A 4 11.17 -42.27 -32.40
C ALA A 4 9.99 -41.31 -32.13
N PHE A 5 8.83 -41.81 -31.66
CA PHE A 5 7.61 -40.99 -31.51
C PHE A 5 7.35 -40.52 -30.07
N CYS A 6 7.93 -41.17 -29.05
CA CYS A 6 7.73 -40.79 -27.64
C CYS A 6 8.63 -39.63 -27.16
N VAL A 7 9.67 -39.27 -27.91
CA VAL A 7 10.60 -38.19 -27.49
C VAL A 7 10.15 -36.79 -27.98
N LYS A 8 9.24 -36.71 -28.95
CA LYS A 8 8.75 -35.43 -29.49
C LYS A 8 7.50 -34.86 -28.80
N ILE A 9 6.79 -35.66 -28.00
CA ILE A 9 5.62 -35.18 -27.24
C ILE A 9 6.04 -34.60 -25.87
N SER A 10 7.13 -35.08 -25.27
CA SER A 10 7.65 -34.52 -24.01
C SER A 10 8.35 -33.17 -24.17
N ILE A 11 8.77 -32.78 -25.39
CA ILE A 11 9.40 -31.47 -25.65
C ILE A 11 8.34 -30.39 -25.97
N LEU A 12 7.14 -30.77 -26.43
CA LEU A 12 6.06 -29.82 -26.70
C LEU A 12 5.18 -29.53 -25.48
N MET A 13 5.21 -30.39 -24.46
CA MET A 13 4.48 -30.18 -23.19
C MET A 13 5.31 -29.45 -22.12
N GLY A 14 6.62 -29.30 -22.34
CA GLY A 14 7.54 -28.53 -21.48
C GLY A 14 7.62 -27.03 -21.79
N LEU A 15 6.94 -26.55 -22.83
CA LEU A 15 6.91 -25.13 -23.23
C LEU A 15 5.63 -24.39 -22.81
N LEU A 16 4.69 -25.06 -22.13
CA LEU A 16 3.43 -24.46 -21.63
C LEU A 16 3.40 -24.24 -20.11
N PHE A 17 4.44 -24.64 -19.39
CA PHE A 17 4.67 -24.19 -18.02
C PHE A 17 5.87 -23.25 -18.02
N GLY A 18 5.71 -22.10 -18.67
CA GLY A 18 6.50 -20.94 -18.28
C GLY A 18 6.26 -20.74 -16.79
N GLN A 19 7.31 -20.88 -15.98
CA GLN A 19 7.25 -20.49 -14.58
C GLN A 19 6.82 -19.02 -14.56
N GLY A 20 5.54 -18.80 -14.29
CA GLY A 20 4.95 -17.48 -14.23
C GLY A 20 5.66 -16.71 -13.13
N GLN A 21 6.53 -15.78 -13.52
CA GLN A 21 6.86 -14.67 -12.64
C GLN A 21 5.53 -14.10 -12.14
N PRO A 22 5.36 -13.85 -10.82
CA PRO A 22 4.13 -13.26 -10.31
C PRO A 22 3.88 -11.96 -11.07
N ALA A 23 2.81 -11.93 -11.88
CA ALA A 23 2.53 -10.84 -12.78
C ALA A 23 2.39 -9.54 -11.98
N ARG A 24 3.41 -8.70 -12.05
CA ARG A 24 3.37 -7.33 -11.52
C ARG A 24 2.55 -6.49 -12.48
N LEU A 25 1.80 -5.53 -11.94
CA LEU A 25 0.96 -4.65 -12.75
C LEU A 25 1.79 -3.85 -13.78
N TYR A 26 2.99 -3.44 -13.38
CA TYR A 26 4.01 -2.83 -14.22
C TYR A 26 5.31 -3.63 -14.17
N THR A 27 5.98 -3.71 -15.31
CA THR A 27 7.18 -4.51 -15.56
C THR A 27 8.28 -3.65 -16.18
N GLU A 28 9.52 -4.14 -16.18
CA GLU A 28 10.67 -3.40 -16.72
C GLU A 28 10.60 -3.24 -18.26
N GLU A 29 9.74 -4.02 -18.91
CA GLU A 29 9.44 -3.94 -20.34
C GLU A 29 8.46 -2.79 -20.69
N ASP A 30 7.70 -2.31 -19.70
CA ASP A 30 6.76 -1.21 -19.90
C ASP A 30 7.50 0.14 -20.04
N PRO A 31 6.97 1.11 -20.83
CA PRO A 31 7.62 2.41 -21.05
C PRO A 31 7.49 3.37 -19.83
N VAL A 32 7.48 2.84 -18.61
CA VAL A 32 7.33 3.58 -17.35
C VAL A 32 8.56 3.38 -16.47
N VAL A 33 8.88 4.37 -15.64
CA VAL A 33 9.91 4.21 -14.62
C VAL A 33 9.28 3.62 -13.35
N ILE A 34 9.72 2.43 -12.94
CA ILE A 34 9.28 1.80 -11.69
C ILE A 34 10.12 2.34 -10.53
N LEU A 35 9.46 2.95 -9.54
CA LEU A 35 10.09 3.55 -8.36
C LEU A 35 9.76 2.76 -7.09
N SER A 36 10.64 2.90 -6.10
CA SER A 36 10.49 2.35 -4.75
C SER A 36 10.77 3.43 -3.70
N SER A 37 10.64 3.07 -2.42
CA SER A 37 11.09 3.88 -1.27
C SER A 37 12.50 4.48 -1.46
N ASP A 38 13.39 3.72 -2.07
CA ASP A 38 14.81 4.05 -2.15
C ASP A 38 15.14 4.95 -3.36
N SER A 39 14.35 4.85 -4.44
CA SER A 39 14.64 5.55 -5.70
C SER A 39 13.75 6.77 -5.96
N LEU A 40 12.60 6.89 -5.30
CA LEU A 40 11.63 7.96 -5.54
C LEU A 40 12.26 9.35 -5.40
N LYS A 41 12.75 9.67 -4.20
CA LYS A 41 13.29 10.99 -3.86
C LYS A 41 14.47 11.37 -4.76
N GLN A 42 15.37 10.44 -5.01
CA GLN A 42 16.54 10.65 -5.88
C GLN A 42 16.12 10.93 -7.33
N SER A 43 15.02 10.33 -7.79
CA SER A 43 14.54 10.50 -9.17
C SER A 43 13.85 11.84 -9.38
N VAL A 44 13.03 12.28 -8.42
CA VAL A 44 12.19 13.49 -8.55
C VAL A 44 12.87 14.77 -8.06
N PHE A 45 13.66 14.73 -6.99
CA PHE A 45 14.26 15.93 -6.42
C PHE A 45 15.46 16.40 -7.22
N ASN A 46 15.53 17.71 -7.47
CA ASN A 46 16.56 18.34 -8.30
C ASN A 46 16.74 17.67 -9.69
N SER A 47 15.68 17.05 -10.21
CA SER A 47 15.71 16.37 -11.49
C SER A 47 15.81 17.37 -12.65
N SER A 48 16.55 17.05 -13.71
CA SER A 48 16.63 17.93 -14.90
C SER A 48 15.34 17.96 -15.72
N SER A 49 14.45 17.00 -15.49
CA SER A 49 13.16 16.84 -16.15
C SER A 49 12.03 16.92 -15.12
N ALA A 50 10.84 17.32 -15.54
CA ALA A 50 9.64 17.19 -14.73
C ALA A 50 9.25 15.70 -14.60
N TRP A 51 8.39 15.38 -13.63
CA TRP A 51 7.86 14.03 -13.45
C TRP A 51 6.35 14.04 -13.30
N LEU A 52 5.71 13.04 -13.90
CA LEU A 52 4.35 12.62 -13.62
C LEU A 52 4.40 11.22 -13.03
N LEU A 53 4.05 11.10 -11.75
CA LEU A 53 4.05 9.83 -11.03
C LEU A 53 2.63 9.36 -10.74
N GLN A 54 2.38 8.07 -10.94
CA GLN A 54 1.22 7.39 -10.41
C GLN A 54 1.59 6.61 -9.14
N PHE A 55 1.04 7.06 -8.01
CA PHE A 55 0.99 6.27 -6.79
C PHE A 55 -0.23 5.37 -6.89
N TYR A 56 -0.02 4.06 -6.91
CA TYR A 56 -1.09 3.07 -7.04
C TYR A 56 -1.01 2.05 -5.91
N SER A 57 -2.04 1.22 -5.81
CA SER A 57 -2.01 0.03 -4.98
C SER A 57 -2.27 -1.17 -5.88
N SER A 58 -1.38 -2.17 -5.84
CA SER A 58 -1.49 -3.34 -6.72
C SER A 58 -2.77 -4.15 -6.52
N TRP A 59 -3.37 -4.17 -5.32
CA TRP A 59 -4.66 -4.83 -5.06
C TRP A 59 -5.89 -4.00 -5.43
N CYS A 60 -5.74 -2.71 -5.74
CA CYS A 60 -6.85 -1.83 -6.06
C CYS A 60 -7.41 -2.16 -7.44
N GLY A 61 -8.67 -2.65 -7.50
CA GLY A 61 -9.31 -3.03 -8.77
C GLY A 61 -9.34 -1.90 -9.81
N HIS A 62 -9.56 -0.66 -9.38
CA HIS A 62 -9.50 0.50 -10.28
C HIS A 62 -8.08 0.81 -10.77
N CYS A 63 -7.04 0.60 -9.95
CA CYS A 63 -5.64 0.71 -10.40
C CYS A 63 -5.31 -0.34 -11.46
N ILE A 64 -5.75 -1.59 -11.23
CA ILE A 64 -5.55 -2.69 -12.17
C ILE A 64 -6.22 -2.35 -13.52
N GLN A 65 -7.48 -1.90 -13.47
CA GLN A 65 -8.23 -1.51 -14.66
C GLN A 65 -7.62 -0.33 -15.41
N TYR A 66 -7.03 0.62 -14.69
CA TYR A 66 -6.43 1.82 -15.26
C TYR A 66 -5.00 1.59 -15.81
N SER A 67 -4.34 0.51 -15.41
CA SER A 67 -2.95 0.25 -15.81
C SER A 67 -2.68 0.27 -17.32
N PRO A 68 -3.55 -0.26 -18.22
CA PRO A 68 -3.30 -0.19 -19.65
C PRO A 68 -3.30 1.25 -20.17
N THR A 69 -4.18 2.11 -19.63
CA THR A 69 -4.24 3.53 -19.99
C THR A 69 -2.96 4.25 -19.58
N TRP A 70 -2.41 3.96 -18.40
CA TRP A 70 -1.14 4.54 -17.96
C TRP A 70 0.04 4.07 -18.81
N LYS A 71 0.10 2.78 -19.18
CA LYS A 71 1.11 2.23 -20.09
C LYS A 71 1.02 2.87 -21.47
N ALA A 72 -0.19 3.02 -22.00
CA ALA A 72 -0.43 3.68 -23.29
C ALA A 72 -0.01 5.15 -23.27
N LEU A 73 -0.34 5.89 -22.20
CA LEU A 73 0.11 7.26 -22.01
C LEU A 73 1.65 7.35 -22.02
N ALA A 74 2.31 6.51 -21.22
CA ALA A 74 3.76 6.51 -21.12
C ALA A 74 4.44 6.15 -22.45
N GLY A 75 3.84 5.25 -23.24
CA GLY A 75 4.26 4.95 -24.61
C GLY A 75 4.05 6.12 -25.58
N ASP A 76 2.91 6.82 -25.49
CA ASP A 76 2.55 7.98 -26.33
C ASP A 76 3.46 9.20 -26.11
N VAL A 77 3.97 9.37 -24.89
CA VAL A 77 4.83 10.50 -24.48
C VAL A 77 6.30 10.11 -24.24
N LYS A 78 6.72 8.92 -24.69
CA LYS A 78 8.10 8.42 -24.47
C LYS A 78 9.19 9.37 -24.98
N ASP A 79 8.91 10.09 -26.08
CA ASP A 79 9.84 11.04 -26.68
C ASP A 79 9.94 12.35 -25.88
N TRP A 80 9.07 12.55 -24.88
CA TRP A 80 9.03 13.75 -24.04
C TRP A 80 9.94 13.65 -22.80
N ALA A 81 10.68 12.55 -22.63
CA ALA A 81 11.40 12.21 -21.40
C ALA A 81 12.41 13.27 -20.90
N GLN A 82 12.90 14.16 -21.77
CA GLN A 82 13.75 15.29 -21.36
C GLN A 82 12.93 16.44 -20.75
N ALA A 83 11.69 16.64 -21.20
CA ALA A 83 10.76 17.61 -20.62
C ALA A 83 10.04 17.04 -19.38
N ILE A 84 9.40 15.86 -19.52
CA ILE A 84 8.64 15.21 -18.46
C ILE A 84 8.75 13.68 -18.56
N ARG A 85 8.99 13.03 -17.43
CA ARG A 85 9.08 11.56 -17.29
C ARG A 85 7.82 11.00 -16.64
N VAL A 86 7.46 9.77 -17.01
CA VAL A 86 6.30 9.07 -16.44
C VAL A 86 6.80 7.90 -15.57
N GLY A 87 6.32 7.81 -14.33
CA GLY A 87 6.73 6.77 -13.40
C GLY A 87 5.58 6.24 -12.54
N VAL A 88 5.83 5.14 -11.84
CA VAL A 88 4.87 4.44 -10.97
C VAL A 88 5.50 4.06 -9.65
N LEU A 89 4.70 4.05 -8.58
CA LEU A 89 5.11 3.55 -7.26
C LEU A 89 3.95 2.77 -6.61
N ASP A 90 4.21 1.53 -6.22
CA ASP A 90 3.21 0.66 -5.58
C ASP A 90 3.19 0.86 -4.06
N CYS A 91 2.16 1.52 -3.55
CA CYS A 91 1.94 1.74 -2.13
C CYS A 91 1.37 0.52 -1.40
N ALA A 92 1.01 -0.56 -2.11
CA ALA A 92 0.59 -1.81 -1.47
C ALA A 92 1.76 -2.66 -0.96
N HIS A 93 2.98 -2.39 -1.44
CA HIS A 93 4.16 -3.09 -1.01
C HIS A 93 4.66 -2.52 0.33
N GLU A 94 4.92 -3.39 1.31
CA GLU A 94 5.26 -2.99 2.69
C GLU A 94 6.44 -2.02 2.79
N LYS A 95 7.51 -2.28 2.03
CA LYS A 95 8.68 -1.39 1.91
C LYS A 95 8.34 0.05 1.48
N ASN A 96 7.22 0.26 0.81
CA ASN A 96 6.80 1.55 0.29
C ASN A 96 5.79 2.28 1.21
N PHE A 97 5.38 1.70 2.34
CA PHE A 97 4.38 2.33 3.22
C PHE A 97 4.85 3.68 3.75
N ASP A 98 6.08 3.76 4.26
CA ASP A 98 6.62 4.99 4.83
C ASP A 98 6.74 6.11 3.78
N ILE A 99 7.17 5.78 2.56
CA ILE A 99 7.30 6.78 1.50
C ILE A 99 5.93 7.27 1.01
N CYS A 100 4.92 6.39 0.90
CA CYS A 100 3.57 6.80 0.53
C CYS A 100 2.91 7.66 1.62
N LYS A 101 3.16 7.35 2.90
CA LYS A 101 2.76 8.17 4.04
C LYS A 101 3.42 9.54 3.99
N GLU A 102 4.74 9.60 3.78
CA GLU A 102 5.50 10.85 3.71
C GLU A 102 4.97 11.76 2.60
N PHE A 103 4.69 11.18 1.43
CA PHE A 103 4.13 11.90 0.29
C PHE A 103 2.63 12.23 0.46
N GLY A 104 1.98 11.82 1.54
CA GLY A 104 0.56 12.11 1.80
C GLY A 104 -0.34 11.54 0.71
N ILE A 105 -0.17 10.25 0.39
CA ILE A 105 -1.04 9.57 -0.56
C ILE A 105 -2.24 9.01 0.20
N HIS A 106 -3.44 9.48 -0.15
CA HIS A 106 -4.68 9.16 0.58
C HIS A 106 -5.61 8.21 -0.16
N PHE A 107 -5.41 8.05 -1.46
CA PHE A 107 -6.28 7.22 -2.29
C PHE A 107 -5.55 6.76 -3.54
N TYR A 108 -6.06 5.70 -4.15
CA TYR A 108 -5.42 5.05 -5.29
C TYR A 108 -6.34 4.95 -6.51
N PRO A 109 -5.81 5.21 -7.72
CA PRO A 109 -4.49 5.81 -7.95
C PRO A 109 -4.51 7.33 -7.70
N THR A 110 -3.38 7.87 -7.27
CA THR A 110 -3.10 9.30 -7.16
C THR A 110 -2.02 9.69 -8.15
N PHE A 111 -2.27 10.71 -8.99
CA PHE A 111 -1.23 11.23 -9.89
C PHE A 111 -0.61 12.50 -9.28
N ARG A 112 0.72 12.56 -9.21
CA ARG A 112 1.45 13.75 -8.76
C ARG A 112 2.42 14.24 -9.81
N TYR A 113 2.43 15.55 -10.00
CA TYR A 113 3.37 16.24 -10.85
C TYR A 113 4.48 16.90 -10.03
N PHE A 114 5.73 16.72 -10.45
CA PHE A 114 6.92 17.33 -9.87
C PHE A 114 7.60 18.19 -10.91
N LYS A 115 7.97 19.42 -10.54
CA LYS A 115 8.68 20.32 -11.45
C LYS A 115 10.14 19.90 -11.60
N ALA A 116 10.77 20.28 -12.70
CA ALA A 116 12.22 20.11 -12.83
C ALA A 116 12.95 21.05 -11.86
N ARG A 117 14.13 20.62 -11.36
CA ARG A 117 14.98 21.40 -10.45
C ARG A 117 14.26 21.89 -9.19
N ASP A 118 13.22 21.19 -8.77
CA ASP A 118 12.49 21.55 -7.56
C ASP A 118 13.27 21.13 -6.30
N SER A 119 12.95 21.79 -5.20
CA SER A 119 13.56 21.59 -3.89
C SER A 119 13.30 20.18 -3.34
N THR A 120 14.14 19.76 -2.40
CA THR A 120 14.08 18.43 -1.77
C THR A 120 12.84 18.19 -0.88
N ASN A 121 11.97 19.19 -0.72
CA ASN A 121 10.80 19.12 0.15
C ASN A 121 9.47 19.24 -0.62
N ASP A 122 9.49 19.32 -1.95
CA ASP A 122 8.25 19.36 -2.74
C ASP A 122 7.59 17.98 -2.79
N LEU A 123 6.39 17.87 -2.22
CA LEU A 123 5.59 16.64 -2.28
C LEU A 123 4.87 16.49 -3.63
N GLY A 124 5.06 17.42 -4.56
CA GLY A 124 4.42 17.45 -5.87
C GLY A 124 2.96 17.88 -5.80
N LYS A 125 2.43 18.26 -6.97
CA LYS A 125 1.04 18.71 -7.12
C LYS A 125 0.14 17.56 -7.55
N THR A 126 -0.89 17.28 -6.75
CA THR A 126 -1.90 16.26 -7.07
C THR A 126 -2.75 16.69 -8.26
N TYR A 127 -2.94 15.77 -9.20
CA TYR A 127 -3.88 15.92 -10.29
C TYR A 127 -5.33 15.92 -9.80
N ARG A 128 -6.14 16.89 -10.26
CA ARG A 128 -7.55 17.06 -9.86
C ARG A 128 -8.55 17.09 -11.04
N GLY A 129 -8.13 16.73 -12.25
CA GLY A 129 -9.04 16.76 -13.39
C GLY A 129 -10.12 15.68 -13.31
N ALA A 130 -11.26 15.96 -13.95
CA ALA A 130 -12.49 15.20 -13.82
C ALA A 130 -12.43 13.82 -14.50
N ASP A 131 -11.84 13.75 -15.70
CA ASP A 131 -11.59 12.50 -16.41
C ASP A 131 -10.10 12.15 -16.40
N ARG A 132 -9.78 10.86 -16.36
CA ARG A 132 -8.41 10.33 -16.39
C ARG A 132 -8.09 9.77 -17.78
N GLU A 133 -8.65 10.36 -18.82
CA GLU A 133 -8.41 9.87 -20.17
C GLU A 133 -7.00 10.20 -20.66
N LEU A 134 -6.47 9.38 -21.56
CA LEU A 134 -5.11 9.53 -22.08
C LEU A 134 -4.88 10.93 -22.66
N GLN A 135 -5.81 11.43 -23.48
CA GLN A 135 -5.68 12.74 -24.11
C GLN A 135 -5.68 13.87 -23.08
N THR A 136 -6.61 13.84 -22.12
CA THR A 136 -6.71 14.84 -21.07
C THR A 136 -5.43 14.88 -20.24
N VAL A 137 -4.94 13.73 -19.78
CA VAL A 137 -3.69 13.65 -19.01
C VAL A 137 -2.51 14.18 -19.84
N ARG A 138 -2.41 13.82 -21.11
CA ARG A 138 -1.36 14.35 -22.01
C ARG A 138 -1.42 15.88 -22.14
N GLN A 139 -2.59 16.46 -22.37
CA GLN A 139 -2.75 17.93 -22.48
C GLN A 139 -2.38 18.63 -21.16
N LEU A 140 -2.66 17.99 -20.04
CA LEU A 140 -2.29 18.51 -18.73
C LEU A 140 -0.80 18.40 -18.44
N MET A 141 -0.12 17.37 -18.95
CA MET A 141 1.35 17.33 -18.94
C MET A 141 1.91 18.54 -19.67
N VAL A 142 1.35 18.90 -20.83
CA VAL A 142 1.74 20.10 -21.58
C VAL A 142 1.50 21.37 -20.75
N ASN A 143 0.30 21.53 -20.17
CA ASN A 143 -0.02 22.69 -19.32
C ASN A 143 0.89 22.77 -18.09
N PHE A 144 1.23 21.63 -17.49
CA PHE A 144 2.13 21.56 -16.36
C PHE A 144 3.54 22.01 -16.74
N ILE A 145 4.06 21.57 -17.90
CA ILE A 145 5.34 22.05 -18.44
C ILE A 145 5.30 23.56 -18.67
N GLN A 146 4.26 24.09 -19.31
CA GLN A 146 4.13 25.53 -19.57
C GLN A 146 4.06 26.39 -18.28
N ASN A 147 3.57 25.84 -17.18
CA ASN A 147 3.51 26.52 -15.89
C ASN A 147 4.86 26.54 -15.12
N HIS A 148 5.96 26.19 -15.77
CA HIS A 148 7.31 26.35 -15.22
C HIS A 148 7.80 27.80 -15.35
N THR A 149 8.53 28.26 -14.35
CA THR A 149 9.31 29.49 -14.42
C THR A 149 10.64 29.24 -15.12
N ARG A 150 11.35 30.31 -15.51
CA ARG A 150 12.66 30.17 -16.16
C ARG A 150 13.69 29.39 -15.33
N GLN A 151 13.58 29.41 -14.00
CA GLN A 151 14.53 28.75 -13.11
C GLN A 151 14.32 27.23 -13.04
N ASN A 152 13.06 26.79 -13.10
CA ASN A 152 12.69 25.37 -13.05
C ASN A 152 12.31 24.79 -14.42
N TRP A 153 12.55 25.50 -15.51
CA TRP A 153 12.29 24.99 -16.86
C TRP A 153 13.12 23.71 -17.14
N PRO A 154 12.51 22.62 -17.65
CA PRO A 154 13.24 21.38 -17.94
C PRO A 154 14.40 21.59 -18.92
N VAL A 155 15.53 20.93 -18.65
CA VAL A 155 16.74 21.09 -19.45
C VAL A 155 16.51 20.52 -20.86
N GLY A 156 16.74 21.35 -21.88
CA GLY A 156 16.58 20.94 -23.27
C GLY A 156 15.13 20.95 -23.78
N CYS A 157 14.14 21.34 -22.96
CA CYS A 157 12.77 21.53 -23.43
C CYS A 157 12.66 22.80 -24.29
N PRO A 158 12.21 22.72 -25.56
CA PRO A 158 11.96 23.88 -26.40
C PRO A 158 10.82 24.75 -25.84
N PRO A 159 10.78 26.06 -26.17
CA PRO A 159 9.67 26.91 -25.78
C PRO A 159 8.35 26.42 -26.38
N LEU A 160 7.29 26.41 -25.55
CA LEU A 160 5.95 25.94 -25.93
C LEU A 160 4.98 27.10 -26.20
N ASP A 161 5.42 28.35 -26.00
CA ASP A 161 4.63 29.55 -26.23
C ASP A 161 4.60 29.93 -27.72
N PRO A 162 3.53 30.60 -28.19
CA PRO A 162 3.44 31.04 -29.57
C PRO A 162 4.47 32.12 -29.90
N PHE A 163 5.10 31.97 -31.07
CA PHE A 163 6.03 32.95 -31.62
C PHE A 163 5.27 34.09 -32.30
N ARG A 164 5.88 35.28 -32.31
CA ARG A 164 5.33 36.46 -33.00
C ARG A 164 5.54 36.33 -34.51
N SER A 165 4.67 37.00 -35.27
CA SER A 165 4.75 37.08 -36.73
C SER A 165 6.11 37.57 -37.21
N GLU A 166 6.66 38.61 -36.58
CA GLU A 166 7.97 39.19 -36.91
C GLU A 166 9.10 38.15 -36.85
N ASP A 167 9.13 37.33 -35.79
CA ASP A 167 10.15 36.30 -35.57
C ASP A 167 10.05 35.21 -36.65
N ILE A 168 8.83 34.81 -37.02
CA ILE A 168 8.58 33.75 -38.00
C ILE A 168 8.90 34.23 -39.41
N LEU A 169 8.43 35.43 -39.78
CA LEU A 169 8.65 35.99 -41.12
C LEU A 169 10.13 36.28 -41.37
N SER A 170 10.89 36.65 -40.32
CA SER A 170 12.36 36.81 -40.43
C SER A 170 13.09 35.53 -40.85
N LEU A 171 12.47 34.35 -40.68
CA LEU A 171 13.05 33.07 -41.15
C LEU A 171 13.01 32.93 -42.67
N MET A 172 12.13 33.65 -43.37
CA MET A 172 12.09 33.65 -44.84
C MET A 172 13.36 34.28 -45.44
N GLU A 173 13.98 35.19 -44.70
CA GLU A 173 15.16 35.94 -45.13
C GLU A 173 16.48 35.31 -44.66
N LYS A 174 16.42 34.34 -43.73
CA LYS A 174 17.58 33.71 -43.10
C LYS A 174 17.78 32.29 -43.61
N LYS A 175 18.98 31.97 -44.09
CA LYS A 175 19.39 30.58 -44.31
C LYS A 175 19.72 29.93 -42.97
N THR A 176 19.04 28.84 -42.64
CA THR A 176 19.31 28.02 -41.45
C THR A 176 19.92 26.70 -41.85
N GLU A 177 20.81 26.14 -41.04
CA GLU A 177 21.41 24.82 -41.31
C GLU A 177 20.44 23.66 -41.02
N LEU A 178 19.30 23.93 -40.39
CA LEU A 178 18.29 22.96 -39.97
C LEU A 178 16.90 23.31 -40.50
N TYR A 179 16.02 22.30 -40.58
CA TYR A 179 14.61 22.50 -40.91
C TYR A 179 13.92 23.28 -39.79
N THR A 180 13.06 24.23 -40.11
CA THR A 180 12.17 24.84 -39.12
C THR A 180 10.71 24.59 -39.52
N ALA A 181 9.95 23.91 -38.68
CA ALA A 181 8.52 23.71 -38.87
C ALA A 181 7.73 24.66 -37.96
N VAL A 182 6.78 25.41 -38.51
CA VAL A 182 5.88 26.29 -37.76
C VAL A 182 4.47 25.73 -37.84
N ILE A 183 3.95 25.24 -36.71
CA ILE A 183 2.56 24.78 -36.62
C ILE A 183 1.67 25.96 -36.25
N VAL A 184 0.76 26.30 -37.16
CA VAL A 184 -0.26 27.33 -36.95
C VAL A 184 -1.55 26.66 -36.54
N GLU A 185 -2.09 27.06 -35.38
CA GLU A 185 -3.23 26.42 -34.75
C GLU A 185 -4.08 27.42 -33.94
N ASP A 186 -5.25 27.01 -33.49
CA ASP A 186 -6.09 27.80 -32.59
C ASP A 186 -5.53 27.82 -31.16
N GLY A 187 -5.92 28.83 -30.37
CA GLY A 187 -5.37 29.06 -29.03
C GLY A 187 -5.61 27.92 -28.04
N ASP A 188 -6.72 27.21 -28.20
CA ASP A 188 -7.13 26.04 -27.41
C ASP A 188 -6.54 24.72 -27.93
N SER A 189 -5.97 24.69 -29.15
CA SER A 189 -5.31 23.52 -29.71
C SER A 189 -3.98 23.20 -29.03
N TYR A 190 -3.71 21.90 -28.83
CA TYR A 190 -2.46 21.38 -28.26
C TYR A 190 -1.49 20.80 -29.29
N ILE A 191 -1.90 20.66 -30.55
CA ILE A 191 -1.15 19.94 -31.59
C ILE A 191 0.27 20.52 -31.75
N GLY A 192 0.43 21.84 -31.83
CA GLY A 192 1.74 22.47 -31.97
C GLY A 192 2.66 22.16 -30.81
N ARG A 193 2.15 22.26 -29.57
CA ARG A 193 2.90 21.95 -28.35
C ARG A 193 3.29 20.48 -28.27
N GLU A 194 2.36 19.59 -28.63
CA GLU A 194 2.61 18.14 -28.63
C GLU A 194 3.65 17.74 -29.69
N VAL A 195 3.58 18.30 -30.90
CA VAL A 195 4.57 18.02 -31.96
C VAL A 195 5.93 18.59 -31.59
N ILE A 196 6.00 19.75 -30.93
CA ILE A 196 7.27 20.29 -30.38
C ILE A 196 7.91 19.27 -29.43
N LEU A 197 7.13 18.71 -28.50
CA LEU A 197 7.61 17.71 -27.55
C LEU A 197 7.96 16.37 -28.23
N ASP A 198 7.22 15.94 -29.25
CA ASP A 198 7.49 14.71 -30.02
C ASP A 198 8.82 14.73 -30.78
N LEU A 199 9.27 15.92 -31.19
CA LEU A 199 10.47 16.12 -31.99
C LEU A 199 11.69 16.53 -31.14
N MET A 200 11.54 16.70 -29.83
CA MET A 200 12.65 16.98 -28.90
C MET A 200 13.88 16.05 -29.02
N PRO A 201 13.72 14.72 -29.18
CA PRO A 201 14.87 13.83 -29.29
C PRO A 201 15.47 13.78 -30.70
N TYR A 202 15.02 14.62 -31.63
CA TYR A 202 15.52 14.67 -33.01
C TYR A 202 16.45 15.86 -33.23
N GLU A 203 17.44 15.67 -34.09
CA GLU A 203 18.35 16.69 -34.62
C GLU A 203 18.02 16.99 -36.08
N GLY A 204 18.54 18.11 -36.58
CA GLY A 204 18.26 18.58 -37.93
C GLY A 204 16.92 19.30 -38.09
N ILE A 205 16.13 19.44 -37.02
CA ILE A 205 14.83 20.13 -37.05
C ILE A 205 14.55 20.94 -35.77
N ALA A 206 13.93 22.10 -35.94
CA ALA A 206 13.28 22.88 -34.89
C ALA A 206 11.79 23.00 -35.18
N VAL A 207 10.95 22.80 -34.16
CA VAL A 207 9.50 23.01 -34.28
C VAL A 207 9.11 24.23 -33.44
N LYS A 208 8.28 25.09 -34.02
CA LYS A 208 7.71 26.28 -33.40
C LYS A 208 6.19 26.26 -33.59
N ARG A 209 5.48 27.07 -32.82
CA ARG A 209 4.03 27.26 -32.99
C ARG A 209 3.67 28.74 -33.17
N ALA A 210 2.54 28.98 -33.84
CA ALA A 210 1.93 30.29 -34.00
C ALA A 210 0.40 30.17 -33.90
N LEU A 211 -0.27 31.28 -33.65
CA LEU A 211 -1.72 31.30 -33.48
C LEU A 211 -2.44 31.76 -34.75
N SER A 212 -3.58 31.14 -35.04
CA SER A 212 -4.51 31.53 -36.12
C SER A 212 -5.06 32.95 -35.98
N SER A 213 -5.03 33.51 -34.76
CA SER A 213 -5.44 34.90 -34.48
C SER A 213 -4.54 35.94 -35.16
N ASP A 214 -3.32 35.58 -35.53
CA ASP A 214 -2.39 36.44 -36.27
C ASP A 214 -2.69 36.42 -37.77
N LYS A 215 -3.63 37.28 -38.18
CA LYS A 215 -4.09 37.35 -39.57
C LYS A 215 -2.98 37.72 -40.56
N LEU A 216 -2.05 38.59 -40.15
CA LEU A 216 -0.92 39.01 -40.98
C LEU A 216 -0.02 37.81 -41.32
N LEU A 217 0.24 36.96 -40.33
CA LEU A 217 1.01 35.74 -40.53
C LEU A 217 0.28 34.76 -41.45
N MET A 218 -1.01 34.55 -41.23
CA MET A 218 -1.84 33.64 -42.03
C MET A 218 -1.85 34.03 -43.51
N GLU A 219 -2.04 35.32 -43.81
CA GLU A 219 -2.04 35.85 -45.17
C GLU A 219 -0.66 35.69 -45.83
N LYS A 220 0.42 36.09 -45.15
CA LYS A 220 1.78 35.98 -45.70
C LYS A 220 2.25 34.54 -45.93
N LEU A 221 1.82 33.60 -45.09
CA LEU A 221 2.13 32.18 -45.26
C LEU A 221 1.16 31.46 -46.20
N GLY A 222 0.08 32.12 -46.65
CA GLY A 222 -0.93 31.51 -47.52
C GLY A 222 -1.73 30.40 -46.85
N ILE A 223 -1.92 30.46 -45.53
CA ILE A 223 -2.64 29.44 -44.75
C ILE A 223 -4.10 29.83 -44.65
N SER A 224 -4.99 29.03 -45.22
CA SER A 224 -6.43 29.27 -45.22
C SER A 224 -7.19 28.53 -44.13
N SER A 225 -6.55 27.57 -43.45
CA SER A 225 -7.21 26.74 -42.45
C SER A 225 -6.20 26.10 -41.50
N VAL A 226 -6.65 25.81 -40.28
CA VAL A 226 -5.82 25.30 -39.17
C VAL A 226 -6.37 23.98 -38.63
N PRO A 227 -5.55 23.15 -37.95
CA PRO A 227 -4.10 23.31 -37.79
C PRO A 227 -3.35 23.00 -39.08
N SER A 228 -2.32 23.78 -39.38
CA SER A 228 -1.47 23.63 -40.56
C SER A 228 0.00 23.81 -40.19
N ALA A 229 0.91 23.15 -40.91
CA ALA A 229 2.35 23.29 -40.69
C ALA A 229 2.99 23.99 -41.89
N TYR A 230 3.87 24.95 -41.62
CA TYR A 230 4.70 25.63 -42.61
C TYR A 230 6.15 25.20 -42.43
N LEU A 231 6.81 24.72 -43.47
CA LEU A 231 8.16 24.15 -43.41
C LEU A 231 9.17 25.06 -44.10
N PHE A 232 10.19 25.47 -43.36
CA PHE A 232 11.39 26.14 -43.85
C PHE A 232 12.50 25.10 -44.04
N HIS A 233 13.02 24.99 -45.26
CA HIS A 233 14.08 24.06 -45.61
C HIS A 233 15.47 24.70 -45.44
N PRO A 234 16.52 23.91 -45.15
CA PRO A 234 17.89 24.43 -45.03
C PRO A 234 18.43 25.13 -46.28
N ASN A 235 17.92 24.78 -47.46
CA ASN A 235 18.29 25.40 -48.73
C ASN A 235 17.68 26.80 -48.94
N GLY A 236 16.87 27.29 -48.00
CA GLY A 236 16.17 28.59 -48.07
C GLY A 236 14.79 28.53 -48.73
N THR A 237 14.37 27.37 -49.26
CA THR A 237 13.00 27.20 -49.75
C THR A 237 12.03 27.02 -48.59
N HIS A 238 10.78 27.41 -48.78
CA HIS A 238 9.76 27.28 -47.74
C HIS A 238 8.40 26.95 -48.35
N THR A 239 7.64 26.08 -47.71
CA THR A 239 6.38 25.55 -48.27
C THR A 239 5.34 25.27 -47.18
N VAL A 240 4.06 25.32 -47.55
CA VAL A 240 2.98 24.78 -46.71
C VAL A 240 3.08 23.26 -46.77
N MET A 241 3.14 22.61 -45.62
CA MET A 241 3.21 21.16 -45.52
C MET A 241 1.85 20.55 -45.85
N ASN A 242 1.82 19.68 -46.85
CA ASN A 242 0.62 18.93 -47.21
C ASN A 242 0.58 17.59 -46.44
N VAL A 243 -0.23 17.53 -45.38
CA VAL A 243 -0.50 16.29 -44.63
C VAL A 243 -1.89 15.75 -44.99
N GLN A 244 -2.01 14.43 -45.13
CA GLN A 244 -3.29 13.78 -45.46
C GLN A 244 -4.39 14.05 -44.42
N LYS A 245 -4.00 14.15 -43.14
CA LYS A 245 -4.88 14.53 -42.02
C LYS A 245 -4.16 15.51 -41.13
N ARG A 246 -4.90 16.50 -40.60
CA ARG A 246 -4.38 17.57 -39.74
C ARG A 246 -4.39 17.16 -38.27
N LEU A 247 -3.64 16.10 -37.96
CA LEU A 247 -3.54 15.50 -36.62
C LEU A 247 -2.08 15.48 -36.16
N ARG A 248 -1.85 15.55 -34.84
CA ARG A 248 -0.51 15.45 -34.21
C ARG A 248 0.36 14.38 -34.87
N PHE A 249 -0.15 13.15 -34.98
CA PHE A 249 0.58 12.01 -35.53
C PHE A 249 1.12 12.27 -36.95
N PHE A 250 0.31 12.87 -37.83
CA PHE A 250 0.72 13.11 -39.23
C PHE A 250 1.82 14.16 -39.30
N PHE A 251 1.71 15.25 -38.52
CA PHE A 251 2.77 16.26 -38.44
C PHE A 251 4.05 15.66 -37.88
N SER A 252 3.98 14.99 -36.72
CA SER A 252 5.15 14.39 -36.08
C SER A 252 5.81 13.35 -36.98
N SER A 253 5.03 12.46 -37.61
CA SER A 253 5.57 11.41 -38.48
C SER A 253 6.22 11.98 -39.73
N PHE A 254 5.60 12.98 -40.38
CA PHE A 254 6.18 13.61 -41.56
C PHE A 254 7.52 14.28 -41.23
N LEU A 255 7.55 15.05 -40.14
CA LEU A 255 8.75 15.77 -39.71
C LEU A 255 9.91 14.84 -39.32
N LYS A 256 9.60 13.69 -38.70
CA LYS A 256 10.61 12.66 -38.35
C LYS A 256 11.24 11.98 -39.58
N LEU A 257 10.58 12.03 -40.74
CA LEU A 257 11.03 11.38 -41.98
C LEU A 257 11.78 12.32 -42.94
N LEU A 258 11.94 13.60 -42.57
CA LEU A 258 12.65 14.56 -43.41
C LEU A 258 14.13 14.16 -43.59
N PRO A 259 14.71 14.33 -44.80
CA PRO A 259 16.11 13.98 -45.03
C PRO A 259 17.06 14.75 -44.12
N GLY A 260 17.93 14.03 -43.39
CA GLY A 260 18.87 14.62 -42.43
C GLY A 260 18.29 14.81 -41.02
N VAL A 261 16.98 14.64 -40.83
CA VAL A 261 16.38 14.56 -39.50
C VAL A 261 16.60 13.16 -38.95
N HIS A 262 17.26 13.08 -37.80
CA HIS A 262 17.57 11.80 -37.17
C HIS A 262 17.47 11.93 -35.66
N ARG A 263 17.19 10.81 -35.00
CA ARG A 263 17.14 10.78 -33.53
C ARG A 263 18.55 10.96 -32.98
N LYS A 264 18.71 11.82 -31.99
CA LYS A 264 19.95 12.02 -31.24
C LYS A 264 20.49 10.66 -30.80
N GLN A 265 21.72 10.32 -31.18
CA GLN A 265 22.40 9.17 -30.58
C GLN A 265 22.48 9.44 -29.08
N SER A 266 21.99 8.52 -28.25
CA SER A 266 22.02 8.74 -26.81
C SER A 266 23.48 8.74 -26.32
N THR A 267 24.11 9.90 -26.20
CA THR A 267 25.25 10.11 -25.30
C THR A 267 24.73 10.26 -23.87
N SER A 268 23.95 9.27 -23.46
CA SER A 268 23.84 8.92 -22.06
C SER A 268 23.86 7.40 -22.03
N SER A 269 24.87 6.89 -21.32
CA SER A 269 24.54 6.00 -20.23
C SER A 269 23.25 6.51 -19.59
N LEU A 270 22.10 6.00 -20.04
CA LEU A 270 21.11 5.54 -19.09
C LEU A 270 21.94 4.68 -18.14
N GLN A 271 22.39 5.28 -17.04
CA GLN A 271 22.36 4.57 -15.80
C GLN A 271 20.90 4.12 -15.72
N ARG A 272 20.62 2.93 -16.31
CA ARG A 272 19.89 1.92 -15.58
C ARG A 272 20.43 2.09 -14.16
N PRO A 273 19.59 2.43 -13.17
CA PRO A 273 19.98 2.15 -11.80
C PRO A 273 20.61 0.77 -11.86
N GLN A 274 21.88 0.65 -11.46
CA GLN A 274 22.48 -0.68 -11.36
C GLN A 274 21.44 -1.54 -10.66
N PRO A 275 21.13 -2.75 -11.15
CA PRO A 275 20.24 -3.61 -10.40
C PRO A 275 20.83 -3.67 -9.00
N ALA A 276 20.09 -3.16 -8.02
CA ALA A 276 20.44 -3.37 -6.63
C ALA A 276 20.53 -4.89 -6.53
N ASN A 277 21.78 -5.36 -6.40
CA ASN A 277 22.09 -6.77 -6.40
C ASN A 277 21.31 -7.36 -5.22
N ASN A 278 20.46 -8.34 -5.52
CA ASN A 278 19.59 -9.05 -4.58
C ASN A 278 18.52 -8.21 -3.88
N GLY A 279 17.60 -7.63 -4.66
CA GLY A 279 16.20 -7.78 -4.29
C GLY A 279 15.82 -9.24 -4.52
N GLN A 280 15.98 -10.11 -3.52
CA GLN A 280 15.22 -11.38 -3.49
C GLN A 280 13.79 -11.00 -3.85
N GLY A 281 13.35 -11.36 -5.05
CA GLY A 281 11.92 -11.48 -5.30
C GLY A 281 11.48 -12.45 -4.22
N THR A 282 10.81 -11.93 -3.19
CA THR A 282 10.07 -12.75 -2.26
C THR A 282 9.01 -13.42 -3.12
N GLN A 283 9.36 -14.56 -3.73
CA GLN A 283 8.39 -15.53 -4.15
C GLN A 283 7.61 -15.83 -2.87
N VAL A 284 6.42 -15.23 -2.77
CA VAL A 284 5.52 -15.53 -1.69
C VAL A 284 5.15 -16.99 -1.90
N GLU A 285 5.69 -17.86 -1.05
CA GLU A 285 5.46 -19.29 -1.11
C GLU A 285 3.94 -19.55 -1.12
N TRP A 286 3.48 -20.39 -2.04
CA TRP A 286 2.08 -20.74 -2.14
C TRP A 286 1.67 -21.54 -0.89
N LYS A 287 0.68 -21.05 -0.14
CA LYS A 287 0.18 -21.74 1.05
C LYS A 287 -1.05 -22.55 0.70
N GLU A 288 -0.98 -23.86 0.91
CA GLU A 288 -2.14 -24.74 0.75
C GLU A 288 -3.23 -24.42 1.79
N PHE A 289 -4.46 -24.22 1.29
CA PHE A 289 -5.60 -23.84 2.10
C PHE A 289 -6.91 -24.50 1.64
N GLU A 290 -7.85 -24.61 2.57
CA GLU A 290 -9.18 -25.19 2.37
C GLU A 290 -10.19 -24.06 2.13
N LYS A 291 -10.94 -24.13 1.02
CA LYS A 291 -11.93 -23.11 0.65
C LYS A 291 -13.09 -22.97 1.64
N SER A 292 -13.35 -24.02 2.43
CA SER A 292 -14.38 -24.03 3.47
C SER A 292 -13.95 -23.36 4.78
N LYS A 293 -12.67 -22.97 4.91
CA LYS A 293 -12.09 -22.38 6.12
C LYS A 293 -11.81 -20.90 5.98
N VAL A 294 -11.94 -20.20 7.10
CA VAL A 294 -11.44 -18.83 7.30
C VAL A 294 -10.12 -18.93 8.08
N TYR A 295 -9.11 -18.12 7.76
CA TYR A 295 -7.81 -18.19 8.43
C TYR A 295 -7.57 -16.95 9.29
N MET A 296 -7.11 -17.17 10.53
CA MET A 296 -6.75 -16.07 11.45
C MET A 296 -5.62 -15.20 10.88
N ALA A 297 -4.70 -15.80 10.11
CA ALA A 297 -3.61 -15.08 9.45
C ALA A 297 -4.13 -13.99 8.50
N ASP A 298 -5.19 -14.26 7.73
CA ASP A 298 -5.80 -13.26 6.84
C ASP A 298 -6.46 -12.12 7.65
N LEU A 299 -7.15 -12.46 8.73
CA LEU A 299 -7.81 -11.48 9.60
C LEU A 299 -6.82 -10.56 10.32
N GLU A 300 -5.78 -11.13 10.95
CA GLU A 300 -4.70 -10.35 11.59
C GLU A 300 -3.92 -9.52 10.57
N SER A 301 -3.69 -10.05 9.36
CA SER A 301 -3.06 -9.30 8.27
C SER A 301 -3.93 -8.16 7.75
N GLY A 302 -5.25 -8.35 7.72
CA GLY A 302 -6.21 -7.28 7.43
C GLY A 302 -6.16 -6.15 8.45
N LEU A 303 -6.13 -6.48 9.75
CA LEU A 303 -5.95 -5.49 10.81
C LEU A 303 -4.58 -4.80 10.74
N HIS A 304 -3.52 -5.55 10.44
CA HIS A 304 -2.18 -4.99 10.24
C HIS A 304 -2.24 -3.93 9.13
N TYR A 305 -2.76 -4.30 7.97
CA TYR A 305 -2.79 -3.44 6.79
C TYR A 305 -3.67 -2.21 7.05
N LEU A 306 -4.83 -2.39 7.69
CA LEU A 306 -5.71 -1.30 8.08
C LEU A 306 -5.02 -0.27 8.99
N LEU A 307 -4.37 -0.72 10.06
CA LEU A 307 -3.78 0.16 11.07
C LEU A 307 -2.45 0.77 10.61
N ARG A 308 -1.70 0.09 9.73
CA ARG A 308 -0.36 0.52 9.30
C ARG A 308 -0.33 1.18 7.93
N VAL A 309 -1.35 0.99 7.10
CA VAL A 309 -1.36 1.46 5.70
C VAL A 309 -2.55 2.37 5.44
N GLU A 310 -3.77 1.87 5.60
CA GLU A 310 -4.98 2.65 5.31
C GLU A 310 -5.10 3.83 6.28
N LEU A 311 -4.85 3.61 7.57
CA LEU A 311 -4.87 4.69 8.55
C LEU A 311 -3.68 5.65 8.40
N ALA A 312 -2.53 5.16 7.92
CA ALA A 312 -1.32 5.96 7.76
C ALA A 312 -1.48 7.09 6.74
N THR A 313 -2.47 6.97 5.85
CA THR A 313 -2.80 8.07 4.96
C THR A 313 -3.27 9.30 5.73
N HIS A 314 -3.85 9.15 6.91
CA HIS A 314 -4.38 10.26 7.70
C HIS A 314 -3.35 10.73 8.72
N LYS A 315 -2.71 11.88 8.47
CA LYS A 315 -1.67 12.41 9.37
C LYS A 315 -2.17 12.62 10.80
N THR A 316 -3.42 13.03 10.94
CA THR A 316 -4.05 13.29 12.22
C THR A 316 -5.54 13.06 12.10
N LEU A 317 -6.12 12.29 13.02
CA LEU A 317 -7.55 12.03 13.08
C LEU A 317 -8.21 13.11 13.95
N GLU A 318 -9.21 13.79 13.40
CA GLU A 318 -10.03 14.77 14.13
C GLU A 318 -11.48 14.76 13.62
N GLY A 319 -12.39 15.33 14.40
CA GLY A 319 -13.81 15.46 14.02
C GLY A 319 -14.46 14.13 13.64
N GLU A 320 -15.04 14.08 12.43
CA GLU A 320 -15.77 12.91 11.93
C GLU A 320 -14.85 11.71 11.69
N GLU A 321 -13.64 11.91 11.17
CA GLU A 321 -12.68 10.82 10.92
C GLU A 321 -12.31 10.10 12.23
N LEU A 322 -12.06 10.87 13.28
CA LEU A 322 -11.77 10.32 14.60
C LEU A 322 -12.98 9.57 15.16
N LYS A 323 -14.20 10.09 14.98
CA LYS A 323 -15.42 9.40 15.40
C LYS A 323 -15.59 8.06 14.66
N ILE A 324 -15.44 8.06 13.34
CA ILE A 324 -15.54 6.83 12.53
C ILE A 324 -14.49 5.81 12.96
N PHE A 325 -13.26 6.25 13.24
CA PHE A 325 -12.23 5.35 13.74
C PHE A 325 -12.55 4.79 15.14
N LYS A 326 -13.10 5.59 16.05
CA LYS A 326 -13.58 5.12 17.36
C LYS A 326 -14.69 4.09 17.24
N ASP A 327 -15.70 4.36 16.41
CA ASP A 327 -16.80 3.43 16.11
C ASP A 327 -16.24 2.11 15.56
N PHE A 328 -15.31 2.19 14.60
CA PHE A 328 -14.64 1.03 14.02
C PHE A 328 -13.88 0.19 15.05
N ILE A 329 -13.00 0.80 15.84
CA ILE A 329 -12.24 0.08 16.87
C ILE A 329 -13.17 -0.49 17.94
N THR A 330 -14.27 0.18 18.27
CA THR A 330 -15.27 -0.33 19.22
C THR A 330 -15.87 -1.64 18.74
N VAL A 331 -16.37 -1.68 17.49
CA VAL A 331 -16.95 -2.88 16.88
C VAL A 331 -15.90 -4.00 16.78
N VAL A 332 -14.70 -3.69 16.30
CA VAL A 332 -13.64 -4.69 16.13
C VAL A 332 -13.16 -5.23 17.47
N ALA A 333 -12.88 -4.39 18.47
CA ALA A 333 -12.42 -4.84 19.79
C ALA A 333 -13.43 -5.76 20.48
N LYS A 334 -14.73 -5.51 20.32
CA LYS A 334 -15.80 -6.31 20.95
C LYS A 334 -16.12 -7.61 20.23
N LEU A 335 -16.06 -7.61 18.90
CA LEU A 335 -16.54 -8.72 18.08
C LEU A 335 -15.42 -9.57 17.46
N PHE A 336 -14.19 -9.07 17.36
CA PHE A 336 -13.10 -9.80 16.69
C PHE A 336 -12.76 -11.11 17.43
N PRO A 337 -12.90 -12.28 16.79
CA PRO A 337 -12.66 -13.59 17.42
C PRO A 337 -11.17 -13.96 17.40
N GLY A 338 -10.32 -13.02 17.78
CA GLY A 338 -8.85 -13.11 17.67
C GLY A 338 -8.17 -13.88 18.80
N ARG A 339 -6.86 -14.07 18.66
CA ARG A 339 -6.00 -14.49 19.78
C ARG A 339 -6.03 -13.46 20.90
N GLN A 340 -5.85 -13.91 22.13
CA GLN A 340 -5.86 -13.04 23.32
C GLN A 340 -4.90 -11.85 23.21
N SER A 341 -3.75 -12.01 22.55
CA SER A 341 -2.80 -10.92 22.38
C SER A 341 -3.33 -9.80 21.47
N VAL A 342 -4.09 -10.17 20.43
CA VAL A 342 -4.66 -9.22 19.47
C VAL A 342 -5.90 -8.57 20.06
N VAL A 343 -6.76 -9.34 20.74
CA VAL A 343 -7.93 -8.81 21.44
C VAL A 343 -7.52 -7.80 22.50
N LYS A 344 -6.53 -8.12 23.35
CA LYS A 344 -6.01 -7.18 24.36
C LYS A 344 -5.42 -5.91 23.74
N LEU A 345 -4.78 -6.02 22.57
CA LEU A 345 -4.28 -4.85 21.84
C LEU A 345 -5.44 -3.95 21.40
N LEU A 346 -6.49 -4.53 20.84
CA LEU A 346 -7.68 -3.81 20.39
C LEU A 346 -8.44 -3.17 21.57
N GLU A 347 -8.57 -3.88 22.70
CA GLU A 347 -9.17 -3.37 23.93
C GLU A 347 -8.37 -2.21 24.52
N THR A 348 -7.03 -2.34 24.56
CA THR A 348 -6.14 -1.26 25.02
C THR A 348 -6.25 -0.03 24.12
N LEU A 349 -6.31 -0.24 22.79
CA LEU A 349 -6.51 0.85 21.84
C LEU A 349 -7.88 1.50 22.02
N LEU A 350 -8.95 0.71 22.22
CA LEU A 350 -10.29 1.23 22.49
C LEU A 350 -10.32 2.07 23.77
N GLU A 351 -9.77 1.53 24.87
CA GLU A 351 -9.71 2.23 26.16
C GLU A 351 -8.92 3.55 26.02
N TRP A 352 -7.79 3.54 25.32
CA TRP A 352 -7.01 4.74 25.05
C TRP A 352 -7.78 5.79 24.23
N LEU A 353 -8.52 5.36 23.20
CA LEU A 353 -9.33 6.24 22.34
C LEU A 353 -10.54 6.87 23.05
N VAL A 354 -11.14 6.14 24.00
CA VAL A 354 -12.35 6.59 24.71
C VAL A 354 -12.01 7.35 26.00
N SER A 355 -10.96 6.95 26.72
CA SER A 355 -10.55 7.57 27.99
C SER A 355 -9.94 8.97 27.83
N LEU A 356 -9.37 9.26 26.65
CA LEU A 356 -8.75 10.54 26.38
C LEU A 356 -9.74 11.49 25.67
N PRO A 357 -10.08 12.66 26.26
CA PRO A 357 -10.92 13.68 25.63
C PRO A 357 -10.12 14.47 24.58
N LEU A 358 -9.34 13.78 23.75
CA LEU A 358 -8.58 14.39 22.68
C LEU A 358 -9.49 14.57 21.47
N GLU A 359 -9.65 15.82 21.04
CA GLU A 359 -10.37 16.18 19.81
C GLU A 359 -9.55 15.84 18.55
N LYS A 360 -8.23 15.67 18.73
CA LYS A 360 -7.25 15.50 17.66
C LYS A 360 -6.17 14.49 18.07
N ILE A 361 -5.97 13.45 17.27
CA ILE A 361 -5.02 12.37 17.55
C ILE A 361 -4.04 12.18 16.38
N PRO A 362 -2.74 12.47 16.56
CA PRO A 362 -1.73 12.18 15.54
C PRO A 362 -1.66 10.67 15.27
N TYR A 363 -1.55 10.29 14.00
CA TYR A 363 -1.46 8.89 13.61
C TYR A 363 -0.29 8.15 14.30
N ASP A 364 0.86 8.83 14.46
CA ASP A 364 2.04 8.24 15.09
C ASP A 364 1.77 7.79 16.53
N ALA A 365 0.87 8.46 17.26
CA ALA A 365 0.48 8.04 18.61
C ALA A 365 -0.31 6.72 18.60
N ILE A 366 -1.18 6.52 17.59
CA ILE A 366 -1.90 5.25 17.40
C ILE A 366 -0.90 4.16 16.99
N LEU A 367 0.00 4.47 16.05
CA LEU A 367 0.99 3.53 15.57
C LEU A 367 1.94 3.08 16.68
N ASP A 368 2.35 3.98 17.58
CA ASP A 368 3.21 3.64 18.71
C ASP A 368 2.55 2.64 19.67
N LEU A 369 1.22 2.73 19.85
CA LEU A 369 0.45 1.75 20.62
C LEU A 369 0.32 0.42 19.86
N VAL A 370 -0.03 0.46 18.57
CA VAL A 370 -0.19 -0.73 17.71
C VAL A 370 1.13 -1.52 17.58
N ASN A 371 2.26 -0.82 17.46
CA ASN A 371 3.59 -1.41 17.43
C ASN A 371 4.12 -1.79 18.81
N ASN A 372 3.33 -1.58 19.87
CA ASN A 372 3.70 -1.85 21.25
C ASN A 372 5.10 -1.31 21.58
N ARG A 373 5.35 -0.02 21.26
CA ARG A 373 6.63 0.65 21.53
C ARG A 373 7.02 0.62 23.01
N MET A 374 6.01 0.55 23.88
CA MET A 374 6.16 0.44 25.33
C MET A 374 6.53 -0.99 25.79
N ARG A 375 6.64 -1.96 24.87
CA ARG A 375 7.02 -3.36 25.12
C ARG A 375 6.17 -4.05 26.21
N ILE A 376 4.87 -3.79 26.20
CA ILE A 376 3.91 -4.41 27.12
C ILE A 376 3.71 -5.87 26.71
N SER A 377 4.08 -6.81 27.58
CA SER A 377 3.94 -8.25 27.30
C SER A 377 2.51 -8.62 26.92
N GLY A 378 2.38 -9.38 25.83
CA GLY A 378 1.08 -9.89 25.37
C GLY A 378 0.27 -8.93 24.52
N LEU A 379 0.77 -7.74 24.16
CA LEU A 379 0.15 -6.85 23.16
C LEU A 379 0.94 -6.91 21.85
N TYR A 380 0.51 -7.74 20.90
CA TYR A 380 1.15 -7.75 19.59
C TYR A 380 0.22 -8.23 18.48
N LEU A 381 0.35 -7.55 17.34
CA LEU A 381 -0.19 -7.92 16.04
C LEU A 381 0.98 -8.37 15.16
N SER A 382 0.74 -9.27 14.20
CA SER A 382 1.79 -9.71 13.26
C SER A 382 2.58 -8.53 12.70
N GLU A 383 3.91 -8.67 12.64
CA GLU A 383 4.83 -7.67 12.11
C GLU A 383 4.78 -7.58 10.58
N GLN A 384 4.27 -8.61 9.91
CA GLN A 384 4.19 -8.66 8.45
C GLN A 384 2.83 -9.18 8.00
N VAL A 385 2.43 -8.76 6.80
CA VAL A 385 1.22 -9.22 6.14
C VAL A 385 1.43 -10.65 5.62
N GLN A 386 0.50 -11.54 5.96
CA GLN A 386 0.52 -12.94 5.56
C GLN A 386 -0.85 -13.42 5.10
N TRP A 387 -1.03 -13.45 3.78
CA TRP A 387 -2.23 -14.03 3.17
C TRP A 387 -2.14 -15.56 3.14
N VAL A 388 -3.29 -16.21 3.36
CA VAL A 388 -3.50 -17.67 3.23
C VAL A 388 -4.73 -17.91 2.36
N GLY A 389 -5.94 -17.83 2.94
CA GLY A 389 -7.18 -17.97 2.20
C GLY A 389 -7.43 -16.79 1.26
N CYS A 390 -6.83 -15.63 1.54
CA CYS A 390 -6.84 -14.45 0.67
C CYS A 390 -5.61 -14.31 -0.24
N GLN A 391 -4.74 -15.32 -0.31
CA GLN A 391 -3.60 -15.32 -1.23
C GLN A 391 -4.09 -15.38 -2.69
N GLY A 392 -3.58 -14.47 -3.54
CA GLY A 392 -3.85 -14.47 -4.98
C GLY A 392 -2.81 -15.26 -5.78
N SER A 393 -3.13 -15.60 -7.03
CA SER A 393 -2.18 -16.16 -8.00
C SER A 393 -1.02 -15.20 -8.29
N SER A 394 -1.24 -13.90 -8.14
CA SER A 394 -0.22 -12.86 -8.19
C SER A 394 -0.32 -11.93 -6.98
N VAL A 395 0.77 -11.22 -6.67
CA VAL A 395 0.85 -10.27 -5.55
C VAL A 395 -0.15 -9.10 -5.65
N ALA A 396 -0.62 -8.81 -6.85
CA ALA A 396 -1.58 -7.75 -7.13
C ALA A 396 -3.05 -8.20 -6.95
N LEU A 397 -3.32 -9.48 -6.72
CA LEU A 397 -4.67 -10.01 -6.71
C LEU A 397 -5.09 -10.44 -5.30
N ARG A 398 -6.41 -10.37 -5.05
CA ARG A 398 -7.07 -10.76 -3.79
C ARG A 398 -6.57 -9.96 -2.58
N GLY A 399 -5.67 -10.50 -1.76
CA GLY A 399 -4.98 -9.81 -0.67
C GLY A 399 -5.91 -9.03 0.27
N TYR A 400 -5.56 -7.77 0.52
CA TYR A 400 -6.24 -6.92 1.50
C TYR A 400 -7.77 -6.79 1.28
N PRO A 401 -8.28 -6.50 0.07
CA PRO A 401 -9.72 -6.51 -0.19
C PRO A 401 -10.45 -7.80 0.22
N CYS A 402 -9.85 -8.96 -0.05
CA CYS A 402 -10.42 -10.25 0.38
C CYS A 402 -10.47 -10.36 1.90
N SER A 403 -9.40 -9.94 2.59
CA SER A 403 -9.35 -9.98 4.05
C SER A 403 -10.35 -9.02 4.69
N LEU A 404 -10.60 -7.86 4.07
CA LEU A 404 -11.52 -6.85 4.57
C LEU A 404 -12.98 -7.32 4.43
N TRP A 405 -13.34 -7.93 3.30
CA TRP A 405 -14.63 -8.59 3.15
C TRP A 405 -14.81 -9.70 4.19
N THR A 406 -13.80 -10.55 4.35
CA THR A 406 -13.80 -11.65 5.33
C THR A 406 -13.97 -11.12 6.75
N LEU A 407 -13.27 -10.04 7.11
CA LEU A 407 -13.38 -9.39 8.42
C LEU A 407 -14.81 -8.94 8.70
N PHE A 408 -15.45 -8.19 7.79
CA PHE A 408 -16.81 -7.71 8.03
C PHE A 408 -17.87 -8.82 8.03
N HIS A 409 -17.71 -9.87 7.22
CA HIS A 409 -18.54 -11.08 7.31
C HIS A 409 -18.38 -11.79 8.67
N VAL A 410 -17.15 -11.89 9.18
CA VAL A 410 -16.89 -12.41 10.54
C VAL A 410 -17.54 -11.51 11.59
N LEU A 411 -17.39 -10.19 11.52
CA LEU A 411 -17.94 -9.27 12.52
C LEU A 411 -19.48 -9.31 12.55
N THR A 412 -20.14 -9.38 11.40
CA THR A 412 -21.61 -9.52 11.35
C THR A 412 -22.06 -10.84 12.00
N VAL A 413 -21.41 -11.96 11.69
CA VAL A 413 -21.71 -13.26 12.33
C VAL A 413 -21.42 -13.25 13.84
N GLN A 414 -20.35 -12.59 14.28
CA GLN A 414 -20.04 -12.46 15.71
C GLN A 414 -21.06 -11.61 16.45
N ALA A 415 -21.58 -10.54 15.83
CA ALA A 415 -22.68 -9.76 16.39
C ALA A 415 -23.94 -10.62 16.58
N ALA A 416 -24.26 -11.48 15.61
CA ALA A 416 -25.41 -12.39 15.69
C ALA A 416 -25.24 -13.46 16.78
N ASN A 417 -24.03 -14.01 16.91
CA ASN A 417 -23.73 -15.10 17.87
C ASN A 417 -23.51 -14.60 19.30
N ARG A 418 -23.22 -13.30 19.49
CA ARG A 418 -22.89 -12.69 20.79
C ARG A 418 -23.63 -11.36 20.95
N PRO A 419 -24.96 -11.36 21.14
CA PRO A 419 -25.76 -10.13 21.21
C PRO A 419 -25.29 -9.16 22.31
N ASP A 420 -24.83 -9.69 23.45
CA ASP A 420 -24.36 -8.87 24.58
C ASP A 420 -22.96 -8.26 24.36
N ALA A 421 -22.24 -8.63 23.29
CA ALA A 421 -20.85 -8.18 23.09
C ALA A 421 -20.74 -6.66 22.88
N LEU A 422 -21.79 -6.03 22.33
CA LEU A 422 -21.86 -4.58 22.11
C LEU A 422 -22.57 -3.82 23.25
N ALA A 423 -22.89 -4.49 24.36
CA ALA A 423 -23.49 -3.84 25.52
C ALA A 423 -22.59 -2.70 26.06
N ASN A 424 -23.20 -1.56 26.39
CA ASN A 424 -22.55 -0.35 26.92
C ASN A 424 -21.55 0.32 25.96
N THR A 425 -21.78 0.21 24.65
CA THR A 425 -20.96 0.83 23.60
C THR A 425 -21.67 1.93 22.79
N GLY A 426 -22.99 2.13 22.99
CA GLY A 426 -23.82 2.98 22.14
C GLY A 426 -24.32 2.28 20.86
N PHE A 427 -23.95 1.02 20.66
CA PHE A 427 -24.42 0.14 19.58
C PHE A 427 -25.30 -1.01 20.10
N GLU A 428 -25.82 -0.86 21.33
CA GLU A 428 -26.73 -1.84 21.92
C GLU A 428 -27.99 -1.93 21.06
N ASP A 429 -28.43 -3.15 20.78
CA ASP A 429 -29.64 -3.43 20.00
C ASP A 429 -29.68 -2.81 18.59
N ASP A 430 -28.57 -2.25 18.07
CA ASP A 430 -28.49 -1.70 16.72
C ASP A 430 -28.13 -2.80 15.70
N PRO A 431 -29.10 -3.29 14.90
CA PRO A 431 -28.84 -4.33 13.90
C PRO A 431 -27.89 -3.86 12.79
N LEU A 432 -27.71 -2.54 12.64
CA LEU A 432 -26.87 -1.92 11.62
C LEU A 432 -25.48 -1.55 12.11
N ALA A 433 -25.15 -1.78 13.39
CA ALA A 433 -23.89 -1.34 14.00
C ALA A 433 -22.66 -1.70 13.16
N VAL A 434 -22.54 -2.97 12.75
CA VAL A 434 -21.42 -3.45 11.93
C VAL A 434 -21.45 -2.86 10.52
N LEU A 435 -22.62 -2.82 9.87
CA LEU A 435 -22.72 -2.38 8.47
C LEU A 435 -22.56 -0.87 8.29
N GLN A 436 -23.09 -0.05 9.20
CA GLN A 436 -22.87 1.40 9.19
C GLN A 436 -21.42 1.73 9.52
N THR A 437 -20.81 0.99 10.46
CA THR A 437 -19.38 1.10 10.74
C THR A 437 -18.54 0.75 9.51
N MET A 438 -18.87 -0.34 8.81
CA MET A 438 -18.24 -0.73 7.55
C MET A 438 -18.38 0.37 6.49
N ARG A 439 -19.60 0.88 6.26
CA ARG A 439 -19.89 1.95 5.30
C ARG A 439 -19.06 3.20 5.55
N ARG A 440 -19.07 3.70 6.80
CA ARG A 440 -18.32 4.90 7.18
C ARG A 440 -16.82 4.68 7.08
N TYR A 441 -16.34 3.51 7.51
CA TYR A 441 -14.92 3.14 7.37
C TYR A 441 -14.50 3.13 5.88
N ILE A 442 -15.28 2.47 5.02
CA ILE A 442 -14.99 2.38 3.58
C ILE A 442 -15.01 3.76 2.92
N GLY A 443 -15.98 4.61 3.25
CA GLY A 443 -16.06 5.97 2.70
C GLY A 443 -14.90 6.88 3.11
N THR A 444 -14.23 6.59 4.23
CA THR A 444 -13.24 7.50 4.85
C THR A 444 -11.80 7.00 4.70
N PHE A 445 -11.58 5.71 4.93
CA PHE A 445 -10.24 5.13 5.07
C PHE A 445 -9.86 4.22 3.92
N PHE A 446 -10.81 3.65 3.17
CA PHE A 446 -10.50 2.66 2.15
C PHE A 446 -9.82 3.28 0.91
N GLY A 447 -8.61 2.83 0.61
CA GLY A 447 -7.75 3.45 -0.39
C GLY A 447 -8.28 3.39 -1.83
N CYS A 448 -9.10 2.39 -2.19
CA CYS A 448 -9.77 2.36 -3.50
C CYS A 448 -11.04 3.23 -3.47
N GLN A 449 -10.90 4.51 -3.80
CA GLN A 449 -12.02 5.46 -3.85
C GLN A 449 -13.19 5.00 -4.72
N GLU A 450 -12.89 4.46 -5.91
CA GLU A 450 -13.93 4.00 -6.83
C GLU A 450 -14.69 2.78 -6.28
N CYS A 451 -13.99 1.88 -5.60
CA CYS A 451 -14.61 0.77 -4.89
C CYS A 451 -15.49 1.27 -3.73
N GLY A 452 -15.02 2.30 -3.01
CA GLY A 452 -15.77 2.93 -1.92
C GLY A 452 -17.05 3.61 -2.39
N LYS A 453 -17.02 4.33 -3.52
CA LYS A 453 -18.22 4.91 -4.15
C LYS A 453 -19.25 3.86 -4.52
N HIS A 454 -18.82 2.78 -5.19
CA HIS A 454 -19.70 1.68 -5.52
C HIS A 454 -20.33 1.03 -4.28
N PHE A 455 -19.57 0.92 -3.17
CA PHE A 455 -20.12 0.40 -1.92
C PHE A 455 -21.13 1.36 -1.31
N GLU A 456 -20.85 2.66 -1.34
CA GLU A 456 -21.75 3.71 -0.88
C GLU A 456 -23.06 3.74 -1.67
N GLU A 457 -23.02 3.58 -2.99
CA GLU A 457 -24.21 3.47 -3.85
C GLU A 457 -25.08 2.27 -3.45
N MET A 458 -24.49 1.09 -3.26
CA MET A 458 -25.20 -0.10 -2.77
C MET A 458 -25.79 0.10 -1.37
N ALA A 459 -25.09 0.84 -0.51
CA ALA A 459 -25.55 1.17 0.83
C ALA A 459 -26.74 2.13 0.81
N GLN A 460 -26.70 3.18 -0.02
CA GLN A 460 -27.79 4.13 -0.18
C GLN A 460 -29.07 3.50 -0.74
N GLU A 461 -28.92 2.48 -1.59
CA GLU A 461 -30.04 1.77 -2.21
C GLU A 461 -30.92 1.03 -1.19
N SER A 462 -30.32 0.36 -0.21
CA SER A 462 -31.07 -0.63 0.61
C SER A 462 -30.58 -0.84 2.04
N LEU A 463 -29.49 -0.20 2.49
CA LEU A 463 -28.97 -0.47 3.85
C LEU A 463 -29.94 -0.04 4.95
N ASN A 464 -30.70 1.03 4.72
CA ASN A 464 -31.73 1.53 5.65
C ASN A 464 -32.94 0.59 5.80
N GLN A 465 -33.07 -0.44 4.96
CA GLN A 465 -34.19 -1.39 5.00
C GLN A 465 -33.93 -2.56 5.94
N VAL A 466 -32.69 -2.76 6.39
CA VAL A 466 -32.27 -3.85 7.28
C VAL A 466 -32.75 -3.57 8.71
N LYS A 467 -33.48 -4.51 9.30
CA LYS A 467 -34.14 -4.38 10.61
C LYS A 467 -33.66 -5.36 11.67
N SER A 468 -32.93 -6.40 11.28
CA SER A 468 -32.42 -7.41 12.20
C SER A 468 -30.97 -7.75 11.90
N VAL A 469 -30.28 -8.34 12.88
CA VAL A 469 -28.89 -8.78 12.71
C VAL A 469 -28.79 -9.85 11.61
N ASP A 470 -29.74 -10.77 11.55
CA ASP A 470 -29.78 -11.81 10.51
C ASP A 470 -30.00 -11.23 9.11
N GLU A 471 -30.86 -10.20 8.99
CA GLU A 471 -30.98 -9.44 7.74
C GLU A 471 -29.69 -8.70 7.37
N ALA A 472 -28.90 -8.25 8.35
CA ALA A 472 -27.61 -7.61 8.11
C ALA A 472 -26.57 -8.59 7.52
N LEU A 473 -26.54 -9.84 8.01
CA LEU A 473 -25.71 -10.91 7.44
C LEU A 473 -26.09 -11.15 5.97
N LEU A 474 -27.38 -11.33 5.71
CA LEU A 474 -27.89 -11.57 4.36
C LEU A 474 -27.67 -10.37 3.44
N TRP A 475 -27.84 -9.14 3.93
CA TRP A 475 -27.60 -7.93 3.15
C TRP A 475 -26.15 -7.86 2.68
N LEU A 476 -25.19 -8.08 3.59
CA LEU A 476 -23.77 -8.04 3.25
C LEU A 476 -23.41 -9.14 2.25
N TRP A 477 -23.97 -10.33 2.43
CA TRP A 477 -23.82 -11.45 1.50
C TRP A 477 -24.38 -11.13 0.11
N ARG A 478 -25.61 -10.62 0.01
CA ARG A 478 -26.22 -10.23 -1.28
C ARG A 478 -25.40 -9.17 -1.99
N LYS A 479 -24.98 -8.10 -1.28
CA LYS A 479 -24.16 -7.04 -1.88
C LYS A 479 -22.78 -7.53 -2.29
N HIS A 480 -22.16 -8.45 -1.53
CA HIS A 480 -20.90 -9.08 -1.96
C HIS A 480 -21.09 -9.90 -3.24
N ASN A 481 -22.20 -10.63 -3.38
CA ASN A 481 -22.52 -11.36 -4.61
C ASN A 481 -22.86 -10.47 -5.81
N GLN A 482 -23.47 -9.30 -5.59
CA GLN A 482 -23.65 -8.27 -6.62
C GLN A 482 -22.28 -7.75 -7.11
N VAL A 483 -21.33 -7.54 -6.19
CA VAL A 483 -19.95 -7.19 -6.54
C VAL A 483 -19.27 -8.32 -7.33
N ASN A 484 -19.46 -9.59 -6.93
CA ASN A 484 -18.92 -10.74 -7.67
C ASN A 484 -19.44 -10.76 -9.12
N ALA A 485 -20.75 -10.59 -9.32
CA ALA A 485 -21.34 -10.53 -10.65
C ALA A 485 -20.73 -9.40 -11.51
N ARG A 486 -20.61 -8.19 -10.94
CA ARG A 486 -20.01 -7.04 -11.65
C ARG A 486 -18.54 -7.25 -12.00
N LEU A 487 -17.77 -7.91 -11.14
CA LEU A 487 -16.34 -8.11 -11.32
C LEU A 487 -15.97 -9.35 -12.14
N THR A 488 -16.95 -10.18 -12.52
CA THR A 488 -16.75 -11.36 -13.36
C THR A 488 -16.15 -10.95 -14.71
N GLY A 489 -15.03 -11.56 -15.12
CA GLY A 489 -14.31 -11.23 -16.35
C GLY A 489 -13.53 -9.91 -16.32
N SER A 490 -13.48 -9.22 -15.17
CA SER A 490 -12.70 -7.97 -15.05
C SER A 490 -11.20 -8.23 -14.96
N MET A 491 -10.37 -7.24 -15.30
CA MET A 491 -8.91 -7.38 -15.17
C MET A 491 -8.41 -7.58 -13.74
N SER A 492 -9.25 -7.25 -12.74
CA SER A 492 -8.98 -7.48 -11.31
C SER A 492 -9.44 -8.85 -10.81
N GLU A 493 -10.08 -9.65 -11.67
CA GLU A 493 -10.42 -11.04 -11.36
C GLU A 493 -9.16 -11.90 -11.39
N ASP A 494 -9.03 -12.75 -10.37
CA ASP A 494 -7.92 -13.68 -10.31
C ASP A 494 -8.29 -14.94 -11.12
N PRO A 495 -7.50 -15.34 -12.14
CA PRO A 495 -7.82 -16.52 -12.94
C PRO A 495 -7.94 -17.82 -12.14
N MET A 496 -7.27 -17.93 -10.99
CA MET A 496 -7.38 -19.10 -10.11
C MET A 496 -8.58 -19.02 -9.15
N PHE A 497 -9.19 -17.83 -9.02
CA PHE A 497 -10.33 -17.56 -8.16
C PHE A 497 -11.39 -16.72 -8.90
N PRO A 498 -12.04 -17.31 -9.92
CA PRO A 498 -13.09 -16.64 -10.67
C PRO A 498 -14.21 -16.20 -9.73
N LYS A 499 -14.81 -15.05 -10.02
CA LYS A 499 -15.95 -14.51 -9.31
C LYS A 499 -17.17 -15.33 -9.67
N THR A 500 -17.70 -16.03 -8.68
CA THR A 500 -18.95 -16.78 -8.79
C THR A 500 -19.97 -16.22 -7.81
N GLN A 501 -21.23 -16.55 -8.05
CA GLN A 501 -22.24 -16.46 -7.02
C GLN A 501 -21.86 -17.44 -5.89
N TRP A 502 -21.74 -16.94 -4.67
CA TRP A 502 -21.18 -17.66 -3.52
C TRP A 502 -22.23 -17.80 -2.39
N PRO A 503 -22.31 -18.91 -1.63
CA PRO A 503 -21.48 -20.12 -1.76
C PRO A 503 -21.73 -20.86 -3.07
N THR A 504 -20.75 -21.66 -3.45
CA THR A 504 -20.90 -22.59 -4.58
C THR A 504 -21.62 -23.86 -4.12
N PRO A 505 -22.27 -24.62 -5.03
CA PRO A 505 -22.98 -25.83 -4.66
C PRO A 505 -22.11 -26.90 -3.97
N ASP A 506 -20.81 -26.94 -4.22
CA ASP A 506 -19.86 -27.81 -3.51
C ASP A 506 -19.61 -27.39 -2.06
N LEU A 507 -19.79 -26.10 -1.73
CA LEU A 507 -19.66 -25.57 -0.37
C LEU A 507 -20.95 -25.64 0.42
N CYS A 508 -22.10 -25.37 -0.21
CA CYS A 508 -23.40 -25.46 0.44
C CYS A 508 -24.49 -25.96 -0.53
N PRO A 509 -24.61 -27.27 -0.76
CA PRO A 509 -25.62 -27.82 -1.67
C PRO A 509 -27.04 -27.39 -1.29
N THR A 510 -27.35 -27.33 0.00
CA THR A 510 -28.67 -26.97 0.54
C THR A 510 -29.01 -25.49 0.40
N CYS A 511 -28.04 -24.63 0.05
CA CYS A 511 -28.30 -23.21 -0.18
C CYS A 511 -28.93 -22.96 -1.56
N HIS A 512 -28.91 -23.95 -2.46
CA HIS A 512 -29.34 -23.81 -3.85
C HIS A 512 -30.61 -24.61 -4.10
N GLU A 513 -31.61 -23.94 -4.66
CA GLU A 513 -32.83 -24.55 -5.17
C GLU A 513 -33.02 -24.21 -6.65
N GLU A 514 -33.95 -24.90 -7.28
CA GLU A 514 -34.39 -24.63 -8.65
C GLU A 514 -35.91 -24.51 -8.67
N GLN A 515 -36.42 -23.37 -9.13
CA GLN A 515 -37.85 -23.11 -9.30
C GLN A 515 -38.10 -22.75 -10.75
N GLU A 516 -38.95 -23.51 -11.44
CA GLU A 516 -39.29 -23.31 -12.86
C GLU A 516 -38.06 -23.27 -13.80
N GLY A 517 -37.00 -24.01 -13.49
CA GLY A 517 -35.76 -24.02 -14.29
C GLY A 517 -34.80 -22.86 -13.99
N LEU A 518 -35.14 -21.99 -13.04
CA LEU A 518 -34.31 -20.87 -12.60
C LEU A 518 -33.69 -21.18 -11.23
N HIS A 519 -32.41 -20.84 -11.08
CA HIS A 519 -31.72 -20.95 -9.81
C HIS A 519 -32.32 -19.96 -8.79
N VAL A 520 -32.60 -20.45 -7.59
CA VAL A 520 -33.10 -19.66 -6.45
C VAL A 520 -32.24 -19.98 -5.22
N TRP A 521 -32.08 -18.99 -4.35
CA TRP A 521 -31.40 -19.15 -3.06
C TRP A 521 -32.39 -19.53 -1.97
N ASP A 522 -32.08 -20.59 -1.22
CA ASP A 522 -32.69 -20.79 0.10
C ASP A 522 -31.96 -19.89 1.11
N GLU A 523 -32.51 -18.70 1.38
CA GLU A 523 -31.89 -17.74 2.27
C GLU A 523 -31.79 -18.21 3.74
N GLN A 524 -32.64 -19.15 4.16
CA GLN A 524 -32.55 -19.72 5.52
C GLN A 524 -31.32 -20.61 5.62
N MET A 525 -31.10 -21.45 4.61
CA MET A 525 -29.92 -22.32 4.54
C MET A 525 -28.64 -21.52 4.28
N VAL A 526 -28.70 -20.45 3.48
CA VAL A 526 -27.59 -19.49 3.33
C VAL A 526 -27.24 -18.85 4.66
N LEU A 527 -28.22 -18.36 5.42
CA LEU A 527 -27.97 -17.75 6.73
C LEU A 527 -27.30 -18.74 7.70
N ALA A 528 -27.79 -19.98 7.75
CA ALA A 528 -27.17 -21.03 8.56
C ALA A 528 -25.72 -21.31 8.14
N PHE A 529 -25.48 -21.39 6.83
CA PHE A 529 -24.14 -21.57 6.27
C PHE A 529 -23.21 -20.39 6.60
N LEU A 530 -23.67 -19.14 6.49
CA LEU A 530 -22.87 -17.96 6.84
C LEU A 530 -22.45 -17.98 8.31
N LYS A 531 -23.38 -18.27 9.22
CA LYS A 531 -23.11 -18.38 10.67
C LYS A 531 -22.09 -19.47 10.97
N GLN A 532 -22.13 -20.59 10.23
CA GLN A 532 -21.16 -21.66 10.35
C GLN A 532 -19.79 -21.28 9.76
N HIS A 533 -19.76 -20.76 8.53
CA HIS A 533 -18.56 -20.50 7.76
C HIS A 533 -17.69 -19.40 8.39
N TYR A 534 -18.31 -18.30 8.82
CA TYR A 534 -17.64 -17.16 9.46
C TYR A 534 -17.69 -17.21 11.00
N GLY A 535 -18.24 -18.28 11.57
CA GLY A 535 -18.26 -18.51 13.02
C GLY A 535 -16.87 -18.75 13.60
N ALA A 536 -16.65 -18.37 14.86
CA ALA A 536 -15.35 -18.50 15.54
C ALA A 536 -14.78 -19.93 15.49
N SER A 537 -15.65 -20.95 15.54
CA SER A 537 -15.26 -22.36 15.49
C SER A 537 -14.69 -22.80 14.14
N ASN A 538 -14.96 -22.08 13.05
CA ASN A 538 -14.45 -22.39 11.71
C ASN A 538 -13.17 -21.61 11.34
N ILE A 539 -12.72 -20.70 12.21
CA ILE A 539 -11.50 -19.92 11.99
C ILE A 539 -10.28 -20.77 12.35
N SER A 540 -9.47 -21.07 11.33
CA SER A 540 -8.25 -21.86 11.47
C SER A 540 -7.11 -21.01 12.03
N PRO A 541 -6.40 -21.49 13.09
CA PRO A 541 -5.19 -20.85 13.59
C PRO A 541 -3.94 -21.18 12.75
N LYS A 542 -4.06 -22.06 11.74
CA LYS A 542 -2.94 -22.46 10.87
C LYS A 542 -2.29 -21.22 10.25
N TYR A 543 -0.96 -21.20 10.22
CA TYR A 543 -0.12 -20.09 9.75
C TYR A 543 -0.16 -18.81 10.60
N SER A 544 -0.83 -18.79 11.75
CA SER A 544 -0.69 -17.70 12.72
C SER A 544 0.67 -17.77 13.43
N SER A 545 1.28 -16.63 13.72
CA SER A 545 2.66 -16.47 14.21
C SER A 545 2.99 -17.18 15.54
N SER A 546 2.03 -17.86 16.19
CA SER A 546 2.26 -18.70 17.37
C SER A 546 2.84 -20.09 17.07
N SER A 547 3.19 -20.41 15.83
CA SER A 547 3.77 -21.72 15.45
C SER A 547 5.30 -21.73 15.29
N GLN A 548 6.01 -20.69 15.73
CA GLN A 548 7.49 -20.69 15.82
C GLN A 548 7.90 -20.84 17.30
N PRO A 549 8.73 -21.83 17.67
CA PRO A 549 9.22 -21.95 19.05
C PRO A 549 10.13 -20.77 19.40
N GLU A 550 9.97 -20.21 20.60
CA GLU A 550 10.83 -19.13 21.08
C GLU A 550 12.32 -19.54 21.02
N PRO A 551 13.22 -18.66 20.54
CA PRO A 551 14.64 -18.91 20.64
C PRO A 551 15.05 -18.88 22.11
N GLY A 552 15.56 -20.01 22.59
CA GLY A 552 16.15 -20.11 23.93
C GLY A 552 17.30 -19.11 24.14
N PRO A 553 17.69 -18.86 25.41
CA PRO A 553 18.67 -17.83 25.74
C PRO A 553 20.02 -18.11 25.05
N PRO A 554 20.77 -17.05 24.66
CA PRO A 554 21.98 -17.20 23.87
C PRO A 554 23.03 -18.02 24.60
N ALA A 555 23.52 -19.08 23.95
CA ALA A 555 24.64 -19.86 24.44
C ALA A 555 25.91 -18.99 24.47
N LEU A 556 26.57 -18.96 25.63
CA LEU A 556 27.87 -18.33 25.84
C LEU A 556 28.92 -18.90 24.86
N ASP A 557 29.53 -18.02 24.08
CA ASP A 557 30.63 -18.31 23.17
C ASP A 557 31.82 -18.97 23.91
N LYS A 558 32.25 -20.14 23.42
CA LYS A 558 33.58 -20.70 23.73
C LYS A 558 34.55 -20.37 22.60
N PRO A 559 35.82 -20.03 22.90
CA PRO A 559 36.76 -19.52 21.92
C PRO A 559 37.21 -20.56 20.90
N LYS A 560 37.29 -20.13 19.63
CA LYS A 560 37.77 -20.89 18.47
C LYS A 560 39.23 -21.31 18.64
N ALA A 561 39.50 -22.61 18.60
CA ALA A 561 40.84 -23.17 18.43
C ALA A 561 41.19 -23.33 16.93
N ILE A 562 42.43 -22.97 16.62
CA ILE A 562 43.07 -22.90 15.31
C ILE A 562 43.25 -24.30 14.71
N THR A 563 42.96 -24.45 13.42
CA THR A 563 43.13 -25.67 12.63
C THR A 563 44.58 -25.82 12.12
N LYS A 564 45.12 -27.04 12.16
CA LYS A 564 46.19 -27.51 11.25
C LYS A 564 45.85 -28.91 10.72
N PRO A 565 46.33 -29.30 9.52
CA PRO A 565 45.60 -30.22 8.66
C PRO A 565 46.12 -31.68 8.61
N LYS A 566 45.16 -32.58 8.39
CA LYS A 566 45.16 -33.87 7.65
C LYS A 566 46.21 -34.94 8.00
N SER A 567 45.73 -36.16 8.31
CA SER A 567 45.89 -37.33 7.42
C SER A 567 45.21 -38.62 7.91
N LYS A 568 44.54 -39.28 6.94
CA LYS A 568 44.38 -40.73 6.67
C LYS A 568 43.64 -41.65 7.67
N VAL A 569 42.49 -42.23 7.24
CA VAL A 569 42.30 -43.67 6.81
C VAL A 569 42.07 -44.59 8.05
N HIS A 570 41.09 -45.49 8.21
CA HIS A 570 40.38 -46.45 7.36
C HIS A 570 39.06 -46.92 8.04
N LEU A 571 38.04 -47.19 7.21
CA LEU A 571 37.04 -48.29 7.20
C LEU A 571 36.37 -48.91 8.46
N ASN A 572 35.03 -48.91 8.40
CA ASN A 572 34.03 -49.99 8.63
C ASN A 572 33.99 -50.75 9.98
N GLN A 573 32.82 -50.83 10.63
CA GLN A 573 31.76 -51.87 10.45
C GLN A 573 30.61 -51.67 11.48
N ASN A 574 29.37 -51.91 11.03
CA ASN A 574 28.08 -52.01 11.77
C ASN A 574 28.04 -53.25 12.73
N PRO A 575 26.92 -53.64 13.43
CA PRO A 575 25.61 -53.01 13.71
C PRO A 575 25.12 -53.08 15.21
N LYS A 576 23.95 -52.45 15.47
CA LYS A 576 22.87 -52.68 16.50
C LYS A 576 22.84 -54.07 17.22
N PRO A 577 22.15 -54.27 18.39
CA PRO A 577 20.89 -53.63 18.83
C PRO A 577 20.70 -53.34 20.37
N SER A 578 19.57 -52.70 20.66
CA SER A 578 18.84 -52.46 21.94
C SER A 578 18.30 -53.74 22.62
N PRO A 579 17.44 -53.71 23.69
CA PRO A 579 17.09 -52.70 24.72
C PRO A 579 17.10 -53.28 26.18
N GLU A 580 16.64 -52.47 27.16
CA GLU A 580 15.72 -52.82 28.27
C GLU A 580 16.11 -52.46 29.73
N ASN A 581 15.14 -51.82 30.38
CA ASN A 581 14.67 -51.96 31.79
C ASN A 581 15.45 -51.36 32.98
N VAL A 582 15.01 -50.16 33.43
CA VAL A 582 14.33 -49.81 34.72
C VAL A 582 14.38 -50.89 35.84
N PRO A 583 14.48 -50.64 37.19
CA PRO A 583 13.99 -49.49 37.99
C PRO A 583 14.79 -48.99 39.24
N LYS A 584 14.35 -47.80 39.71
CA LYS A 584 14.12 -47.25 41.08
C LYS A 584 14.59 -48.00 42.37
N HIS A 585 15.18 -47.24 43.30
CA HIS A 585 14.86 -47.14 44.76
C HIS A 585 15.71 -45.98 45.36
N GLN A 586 15.22 -44.88 45.95
CA GLN A 586 14.44 -44.59 47.17
C GLN A 586 15.15 -44.82 48.53
N LYS A 587 15.46 -43.69 49.23
CA LYS A 587 15.60 -43.45 50.70
C LYS A 587 16.69 -44.28 51.43
N ARG A 588 17.49 -43.79 52.40
CA ARG A 588 17.15 -43.08 53.65
C ARG A 588 18.45 -42.78 54.48
N THR A 589 18.49 -41.64 55.17
CA THR A 589 18.97 -41.39 56.58
C THR A 589 20.34 -41.83 57.14
N GLY A 590 20.93 -40.91 57.94
CA GLY A 590 21.72 -41.18 59.17
C GLY A 590 23.18 -40.71 59.09
N ILE A 591 23.54 -39.49 59.54
CA ILE A 591 24.02 -39.10 60.89
C ILE A 591 25.35 -39.77 61.31
N ASN A 592 26.40 -38.95 61.47
CA ASN A 592 27.39 -38.99 62.57
C ASN A 592 28.25 -37.70 62.50
N GLY A 593 28.27 -36.90 63.59
CA GLY A 593 29.30 -35.87 63.85
C GLY A 593 30.47 -36.48 64.65
N PRO A 594 31.22 -35.72 65.49
CA PRO A 594 31.37 -34.26 65.60
C PRO A 594 32.87 -33.82 65.80
N GLU A 595 33.13 -32.51 65.90
CA GLU A 595 34.12 -31.83 66.79
C GLU A 595 34.17 -30.33 66.40
N GLU A 596 33.58 -29.41 67.17
CA GLU A 596 34.05 -28.73 68.40
C GLU A 596 34.71 -27.36 68.11
N LYS A 597 34.03 -26.24 68.44
CA LYS A 597 34.36 -25.38 69.61
C LYS A 597 33.73 -23.97 69.57
N HIS A 598 33.13 -23.64 70.73
CA HIS A 598 32.95 -22.33 71.41
C HIS A 598 32.17 -21.20 70.69
N SER A 599 31.28 -20.43 71.33
CA SER A 599 30.78 -20.31 72.71
C SER A 599 29.72 -19.19 72.74
N GLY A 600 28.66 -19.31 73.56
CA GLY A 600 27.96 -18.13 74.14
C GLY A 600 26.44 -17.97 73.90
N VAL A 601 25.64 -18.73 74.66
CA VAL A 601 24.31 -18.47 75.30
C VAL A 601 23.57 -17.15 74.93
N GLN A 602 22.43 -17.16 74.20
CA GLN A 602 21.01 -17.43 74.55
C GLN A 602 20.27 -16.31 75.33
N ILE A 603 19.32 -15.58 74.69
CA ILE A 603 17.93 -15.27 75.14
C ILE A 603 17.03 -15.06 73.89
N GLU A 604 15.88 -15.73 73.86
CA GLU A 604 14.85 -15.76 72.81
C GLU A 604 13.89 -14.54 72.80
N ALA A 605 13.37 -14.15 71.61
CA ALA A 605 11.92 -14.07 71.33
C ALA A 605 11.55 -13.58 69.89
N ARG A 606 10.93 -14.51 69.13
CA ARG A 606 9.81 -14.37 68.16
C ARG A 606 10.00 -13.83 66.71
N PRO A 607 9.18 -14.33 65.75
CA PRO A 607 9.61 -14.62 64.37
C PRO A 607 9.12 -13.60 63.33
N GLY A 608 9.97 -13.32 62.33
CA GLY A 608 9.59 -12.59 61.13
C GLY A 608 8.80 -13.46 60.16
N MET A 609 7.66 -12.96 59.69
CA MET A 609 6.83 -13.58 58.65
C MET A 609 7.56 -13.57 57.31
N THR A 610 7.69 -14.75 56.69
CA THR A 610 8.20 -14.92 55.33
C THR A 610 7.11 -14.69 54.30
N PHE A 611 7.23 -13.62 53.51
CA PHE A 611 6.51 -13.45 52.24
C PHE A 611 7.54 -13.44 51.11
N LEU A 612 7.37 -14.34 50.13
CA LEU A 612 8.13 -14.41 48.86
C LEU A 612 9.66 -14.58 48.94
N GLY A 613 10.16 -15.44 49.82
CA GLY A 613 11.43 -16.17 49.59
C GLY A 613 12.73 -15.35 49.38
N LEU A 614 12.73 -14.04 49.67
CA LEU A 614 13.91 -13.19 49.60
C LEU A 614 14.08 -12.49 50.96
N GLY A 615 15.18 -12.78 51.65
CA GLY A 615 15.52 -12.15 52.91
C GLY A 615 16.06 -10.74 52.68
N PHE A 616 15.23 -9.72 52.88
CA PHE A 616 15.67 -8.33 52.92
C PHE A 616 16.17 -7.97 54.32
N SER A 617 17.31 -7.29 54.39
CA SER A 617 17.79 -6.73 55.65
C SER A 617 16.96 -5.48 56.01
N SER A 618 16.90 -5.10 57.29
CA SER A 618 16.20 -3.87 57.73
C SER A 618 16.77 -2.60 57.07
N VAL A 619 17.98 -2.66 56.54
CA VAL A 619 18.65 -1.58 55.81
C VAL A 619 18.06 -1.40 54.40
N ASP A 620 17.63 -2.48 53.75
CA ASP A 620 17.06 -2.44 52.38
C ASP A 620 15.66 -1.81 52.37
N MET A 621 14.84 -2.11 53.40
CA MET A 621 13.52 -1.50 53.58
C MET A 621 13.63 0.00 53.89
N SER A 622 14.63 0.38 54.69
CA SER A 622 14.95 1.78 55.00
C SER A 622 15.33 2.58 53.74
N LEU A 623 16.20 2.00 52.89
CA LEU A 623 16.63 2.62 51.64
C LEU A 623 15.47 2.77 50.64
N CYS A 624 14.63 1.75 50.50
CA CYS A 624 13.45 1.81 49.63
C CYS A 624 12.46 2.89 50.07
N VAL A 625 12.21 3.04 51.36
CA VAL A 625 11.31 4.09 51.88
C VAL A 625 11.91 5.48 51.64
N LEU A 626 13.23 5.64 51.81
CA LEU A 626 13.94 6.89 51.53
C LEU A 626 13.88 7.27 50.05
N LEU A 627 14.11 6.32 49.16
CA LEU A 627 14.02 6.52 47.71
C LEU A 627 12.58 6.83 47.27
N TYR A 628 11.59 6.18 47.89
CA TYR A 628 10.18 6.45 47.61
C TYR A 628 9.77 7.85 48.09
N ALA A 629 10.24 8.27 49.28
CA ALA A 629 10.01 9.62 49.78
C ALA A 629 10.66 10.69 48.88
N LEU A 630 11.89 10.46 48.43
CA LEU A 630 12.59 11.36 47.50
C LEU A 630 11.88 11.46 46.15
N SER A 631 11.38 10.34 45.62
CA SER A 631 10.55 10.29 44.40
C SER A 631 9.27 11.13 44.55
N CYS A 632 8.54 10.97 45.66
CA CYS A 632 7.33 11.73 45.93
C CYS A 632 7.59 13.24 46.05
N VAL A 633 8.68 13.64 46.72
CA VAL A 633 9.07 15.04 46.84
C VAL A 633 9.45 15.64 45.48
N PHE A 634 10.15 14.88 44.64
CA PHE A 634 10.50 15.29 43.29
C PHE A 634 9.27 15.49 42.40
N LEU A 635 8.30 14.58 42.45
CA LEU A 635 7.03 14.70 41.73
C LEU A 635 6.20 15.90 42.21
N MET A 636 6.17 16.16 43.53
CA MET A 636 5.54 17.36 44.08
C MET A 636 6.21 18.63 43.58
N PHE A 637 7.54 18.67 43.55
CA PHE A 637 8.29 19.82 43.02
C PHE A 637 7.98 20.07 41.54
N MET A 638 7.99 19.02 40.71
CA MET A 638 7.60 19.09 39.30
C MET A 638 6.16 19.62 39.14
N PHE A 639 5.21 19.11 39.92
CA PHE A 639 3.83 19.56 39.90
C PHE A 639 3.70 21.06 40.23
N PHE A 640 4.35 21.52 41.30
CA PHE A 640 4.34 22.94 41.68
C PHE A 640 5.05 23.82 40.64
N PHE A 641 6.17 23.36 40.07
CA PHE A 641 6.88 24.06 39.00
C PHE A 641 5.99 24.27 37.77
N PHE A 642 5.32 23.22 37.29
CA PHE A 642 4.40 23.33 36.15
C PHE A 642 3.16 24.17 36.48
N ARG A 643 2.61 24.06 37.68
CA ARG A 643 1.47 24.87 38.13
C ARG A 643 1.83 26.36 38.22
N PHE A 644 3.02 26.71 38.72
CA PHE A 644 3.50 28.09 38.77
C PHE A 644 3.76 28.65 37.36
N ARG A 645 4.34 27.83 36.48
CA ARG A 645 4.62 28.22 35.08
C ARG A 645 3.33 28.42 34.28
N SER A 646 2.33 27.56 34.48
CA SER A 646 0.98 27.69 33.90
C SER A 646 0.25 28.95 34.35
N LYS A 647 0.33 29.29 35.65
CA LYS A 647 -0.23 30.56 36.17
C LYS A 647 0.49 31.80 35.59
N ARG A 648 1.81 31.76 35.43
CA ARG A 648 2.60 32.83 34.77
C ARG A 648 2.25 32.99 33.29
N TRP A 649 1.84 31.92 32.60
CA TRP A 649 1.40 31.98 31.21
C TRP A 649 -0.01 32.57 31.07
N LYS A 650 -0.94 32.22 31.99
CA LYS A 650 -2.29 32.82 32.01
C LYS A 650 -2.28 34.32 32.35
N GLY A 651 -1.30 34.80 33.12
CA GLY A 651 -1.17 36.23 33.44
C GLY A 651 -0.58 37.10 32.32
N ARG A 652 -0.05 36.51 31.24
CA ARG A 652 0.66 37.25 30.17
C ARG A 652 -0.16 37.43 28.89
N ASN A 653 -1.34 36.80 28.78
CA ASN A 653 -2.22 36.83 27.61
C ASN A 653 -3.60 37.50 27.83
N TYR A 654 -3.78 38.31 28.88
CA TYR A 654 -4.95 39.20 28.98
C TYR A 654 -4.55 40.62 28.54
N ARG A 655 -4.68 40.89 27.24
CA ARG A 655 -4.89 42.25 26.70
C ARG A 655 -6.36 42.34 26.28
N PRO A 656 -7.19 43.20 26.90
CA PRO A 656 -8.52 43.48 26.38
C PRO A 656 -8.38 44.34 25.11
N TYR A 657 -8.91 43.85 24.00
CA TYR A 657 -9.10 44.67 22.80
C TYR A 657 -10.27 45.63 23.04
N VAL A 658 -9.97 46.93 22.95
CA VAL A 658 -10.91 47.98 22.55
C VAL A 658 -11.06 47.92 21.04
#